data_AF-A0A5N4AL38-F1
#
_entry.id   AF-A0A5N4AL38-F1
#
_cell.length_a   1.000
_cell.length_b   1.000
_cell.length_c   1.000
_cell.angle_alpha   90.00
_cell.angle_beta   90.00
_cell.angle_gamma   90.00
#
_symmetry.space_group_name_H-M   'P 1'
#
loop_
_entity.id
_entity.type
_entity.pdbx_description
1 polymer ?
#
loop_
_entity_poly.entity_id
_entity_poly.type
_entity_poly.pdbx_seq_one_letter_code
_entity_poly.pdbx_strand_id
1 'polypeptide(L)'
;MDQVPDQISQESDKQTMQGLLVLKEINRIFRSKLREITTTTDTQLKPYIQGWLQDLMEQNEMLVSVVAELENEAAMRVSMLEEKMRGSTLSCDNIMQKYKDNVPINFVREMCQRLMFLQNDVYNLLEFIKRIRYCNNWSTVGLKFCTVDPNVLQPSELDKIHAVPAELTTKLCQTADQTQYIQNESLMQDLNFQLSLKEEEINSVKKSMLKAHDSLLVKVSEKYEQNLALRKTVRTLECELREMSEEIQNRDSLIAELQVQRTENVEDGKQLENAMLQLEMKDGIIKQLHDELTKKELDYKRKCEEMQKSMTTLQKECDLAKLEWQARISASEDQIALLRKENEKLKANQKNLDKLRHTVQQTEEQEKHSREVSNLKKTILELEKKLNGKQFQHIDSSSLEQANFTISQQYLTISNLRDALTECKSQLDELKRKSVNNDHAQLEQKCVIYLKKIQQLNSLVDYLQDANLNLEINMFEFVQDIAILEMQLFKYQLRLKISNSDFTKGIKQSTSHVVASAAHSSPSQIIKESSSSNNDEKVVESKKQFENGLHVGEKDIANLSNDFAQLWKKSYVIPKELDGNNLKLPMIEEVNVLRNELVGVFHRCSLLLAKNEARNLELMNVIHGEQRNEVYEHTLSELQSLRDEITQLESKNEEHLKHIDNLQCSYTHLQHDYQKAVKLIDILQNKIVDYKNNTENISGESRNVIDNVRRWLEHQAIINQQITQKFNDDQLLIHSLKEKVVELQGLQCTCKSSEREQECPVSYASDTDNEDWILIRVWLEKVNRFTRKLQASNAYWEHKKAKEDEDFYDTS
;
A
#
# COMPACT_ATOMS: atom_id res chain seq x y z
N MET A 1 39.23 37.61 -9.53
CA MET A 1 38.71 38.31 -8.33
C MET A 1 38.17 37.22 -7.40
N ASP A 2 39.01 36.24 -7.03
CA ASP A 2 38.55 34.84 -6.87
C ASP A 2 38.72 34.29 -5.45
N GLN A 3 38.49 35.10 -4.42
CA GLN A 3 38.63 34.66 -3.01
C GLN A 3 37.46 35.05 -2.09
N VAL A 4 36.37 35.59 -2.63
CA VAL A 4 35.23 36.07 -1.84
C VAL A 4 34.17 34.98 -1.51
N PRO A 5 33.93 33.92 -2.31
CA PRO A 5 32.85 32.96 -2.02
C PRO A 5 33.09 32.08 -0.78
N ASP A 6 34.33 31.64 -0.55
CA ASP A 6 34.66 30.65 0.50
C ASP A 6 34.51 31.20 1.93
N GLN A 7 34.66 32.52 2.11
CA GLN A 7 34.53 33.13 3.45
C GLN A 7 33.08 33.25 3.89
N ILE A 8 32.13 33.43 2.96
CA ILE A 8 30.71 33.61 3.28
C ILE A 8 30.06 32.26 3.63
N SER A 9 30.46 31.17 2.96
CA SER A 9 29.99 29.82 3.28
C SER A 9 30.46 29.35 4.66
N GLN A 10 31.72 29.62 5.03
CA GLN A 10 32.26 29.24 6.34
C GLN A 10 31.67 30.06 7.51
N GLU A 11 31.26 31.31 7.28
CA GLU A 11 30.62 32.16 8.28
C GLU A 11 29.17 31.72 8.54
N SER A 12 28.44 31.33 7.48
CA SER A 12 27.07 30.78 7.54
C SER A 12 27.02 29.45 8.30
N ASP A 13 27.95 28.53 8.01
CA ASP A 13 28.01 27.23 8.69
C ASP A 13 28.34 27.39 10.19
N LYS A 14 29.18 28.36 10.56
CA LYS A 14 29.49 28.69 11.95
C LYS A 14 28.30 29.27 12.70
N GLN A 15 27.50 30.13 12.08
CA GLN A 15 26.30 30.72 12.69
C GLN A 15 25.21 29.66 12.92
N THR A 16 25.05 28.73 11.97
CA THR A 16 24.07 27.62 12.08
C THR A 16 24.47 26.63 13.19
N MET A 17 25.77 26.31 13.29
CA MET A 17 26.30 25.46 14.36
C MET A 17 26.20 26.13 15.75
N GLN A 18 26.35 27.46 15.82
CA GLN A 18 26.10 28.24 17.05
C GLN A 18 24.62 28.23 17.45
N GLY A 19 23.70 28.35 16.50
CA GLY A 19 22.25 28.26 16.75
C GLY A 19 21.84 26.93 17.39
N LEU A 20 22.37 25.82 16.88
CA LEU A 20 22.16 24.47 17.43
C LEU A 20 22.73 24.30 18.85
N LEU A 21 23.88 24.91 19.14
CA LEU A 21 24.48 24.89 20.47
C LEU A 21 23.67 25.72 21.48
N VAL A 22 23.17 26.88 21.06
CA VAL A 22 22.29 27.73 21.89
C VAL A 22 20.96 27.02 22.17
N LEU A 23 20.36 26.37 21.18
CA LEU A 23 19.14 25.56 21.34
C LEU A 23 19.36 24.39 22.31
N LYS A 24 20.49 23.68 22.22
CA LYS A 24 20.84 22.62 23.17
C LYS A 24 21.01 23.14 24.59
N GLU A 25 21.62 24.30 24.75
CA GLU A 25 21.83 24.92 26.07
C GLU A 25 20.52 25.45 26.68
N ILE A 26 19.64 26.03 25.88
CA ILE A 26 18.28 26.42 26.29
C ILE A 26 17.49 25.17 26.72
N ASN A 27 17.57 24.08 25.96
CA ASN A 27 16.93 22.82 26.33
C ASN A 27 17.47 22.25 27.65
N ARG A 28 18.78 22.36 27.87
CA ARG A 28 19.43 21.94 29.12
C ARG A 28 18.93 22.76 30.32
N ILE A 29 18.83 24.08 30.17
CA ILE A 29 18.34 25.00 31.20
C ILE A 29 16.85 24.73 31.48
N PHE A 30 16.05 24.53 30.44
CA PHE A 30 14.63 24.22 30.56
C PHE A 30 14.39 22.90 31.31
N ARG A 31 15.12 21.83 30.93
CA ARG A 31 15.09 20.53 31.65
C ARG A 31 15.57 20.64 33.10
N SER A 32 16.52 21.54 33.39
CA SER A 32 16.97 21.79 34.77
C SER A 32 15.88 22.44 35.62
N LYS A 33 15.22 23.47 35.09
CA LYS A 33 14.16 24.23 35.78
C LYS A 33 12.89 23.41 35.98
N LEU A 34 12.58 22.53 35.03
CA LEU A 34 11.47 21.59 35.13
C LEU A 34 11.62 20.59 36.27
N ARG A 35 12.84 20.06 36.46
CA ARG A 35 13.15 19.15 37.59
C ARG A 35 12.93 19.83 38.93
N GLU A 36 13.26 21.11 39.03
CA GLU A 36 13.09 21.94 40.23
C GLU A 36 11.61 22.17 40.58
N ILE A 37 10.74 22.31 39.57
CA ILE A 37 9.27 22.45 39.72
C ILE A 37 8.62 21.13 40.16
N THR A 38 9.08 19.99 39.63
CA THR A 38 8.59 18.66 40.06
C THR A 38 9.00 18.27 41.49
N THR A 39 10.00 18.93 42.07
CA THR A 39 10.42 18.72 43.46
C THR A 39 9.65 19.57 44.48
N THR A 40 9.00 20.65 44.06
CA THR A 40 8.44 21.68 44.96
C THR A 40 6.91 21.68 45.06
N THR A 41 6.20 20.89 44.26
CA THR A 41 4.72 20.92 44.18
C THR A 41 4.03 19.73 44.85
N ASP A 42 2.85 20.03 45.42
CA ASP A 42 2.02 19.18 46.28
C ASP A 42 1.66 17.81 45.65
N THR A 43 1.59 16.79 46.51
CA THR A 43 1.64 15.36 46.14
C THR A 43 0.50 14.85 45.24
N GLN A 44 -0.61 15.58 45.13
CA GLN A 44 -1.76 15.17 44.32
C GLN A 44 -1.77 15.70 42.88
N LEU A 45 -1.15 16.86 42.61
CA LEU A 45 -1.09 17.46 41.26
C LEU A 45 0.17 17.06 40.48
N LYS A 46 1.15 16.51 41.18
CA LYS A 46 2.44 16.07 40.64
C LYS A 46 2.35 15.10 39.44
N PRO A 47 1.52 14.04 39.43
CA PRO A 47 1.46 13.13 38.28
C PRO A 47 0.84 13.76 37.03
N TYR A 48 -0.12 14.68 37.19
CA TYR A 48 -0.73 15.40 36.05
C TYR A 48 0.21 16.42 35.44
N ILE A 49 0.92 17.18 36.28
CA ILE A 49 1.96 18.11 35.81
C ILE A 49 3.11 17.33 35.17
N GLN A 50 3.50 16.19 35.73
CA GLN A 50 4.55 15.34 35.15
C GLN A 50 4.14 14.75 33.79
N GLY A 51 2.88 14.34 33.61
CA GLY A 51 2.36 13.90 32.31
C GLY A 51 2.35 15.03 31.28
N TRP A 52 1.83 16.19 31.65
CA TRP A 52 1.77 17.35 30.74
C TRP A 52 3.17 17.86 30.36
N LEU A 53 4.13 17.79 31.28
CA LEU A 53 5.52 18.13 31.01
C LEU A 53 6.21 17.10 30.11
N GLN A 54 5.87 15.82 30.23
CA GLN A 54 6.38 14.78 29.34
C GLN A 54 5.85 15.00 27.92
N ASP A 55 4.55 15.28 27.76
CA ASP A 55 3.95 15.56 26.45
C ASP A 55 4.57 16.80 25.80
N LEU A 56 4.77 17.88 26.56
CA LEU A 56 5.44 19.10 26.05
C LEU A 56 6.91 18.87 25.71
N MET A 57 7.60 17.96 26.41
CA MET A 57 8.96 17.57 26.07
C MET A 57 9.02 16.78 24.77
N GLU A 58 8.11 15.83 24.58
CA GLU A 58 8.01 15.04 23.36
C GLU A 58 7.63 15.91 22.15
N GLN A 59 6.70 16.86 22.33
CA GLN A 59 6.34 17.83 21.30
C GLN A 59 7.51 18.74 20.91
N ASN A 60 8.29 19.23 21.89
CA ASN A 60 9.46 20.05 21.60
C ASN A 60 10.58 19.25 20.92
N GLU A 61 10.77 17.99 21.29
CA GLU A 61 11.75 17.10 20.65
C GLU A 61 11.37 16.81 19.20
N MET A 62 10.08 16.57 18.94
CA MET A 62 9.53 16.44 17.60
C MET A 62 9.72 17.72 16.78
N LEU A 63 9.43 18.90 17.36
CA LEU A 63 9.60 20.19 16.68
C LEU A 63 11.07 20.43 16.30
N VAL A 64 12.01 20.13 17.20
CA VAL A 64 13.45 20.25 16.91
C VAL A 64 13.88 19.27 15.81
N SER A 65 13.35 18.04 15.79
CA SER A 65 13.63 17.07 14.71
C SER A 65 13.10 17.56 13.37
N VAL A 66 11.87 18.06 13.31
CA VAL A 66 11.26 18.58 12.09
C VAL A 66 12.01 19.81 11.58
N VAL A 67 12.44 20.71 12.47
CA VAL A 67 13.26 21.87 12.08
C VAL A 67 14.61 21.42 11.53
N ALA A 68 15.26 20.43 12.14
CA ALA A 68 16.53 19.88 11.63
C ALA A 68 16.37 19.19 10.26
N GLU A 69 15.25 18.49 10.04
CA GLU A 69 14.92 17.88 8.74
C GLU A 69 14.65 18.95 7.67
N LEU A 70 13.92 20.02 8.02
CA LEU A 70 13.66 21.15 7.12
C LEU A 70 14.94 21.93 6.78
N GLU A 71 15.84 22.13 7.74
CA GLU A 71 17.15 22.73 7.52
C GLU A 71 18.00 21.87 6.58
N ASN A 72 18.00 20.55 6.76
CA ASN A 72 18.72 19.63 5.88
C ASN A 72 18.12 19.58 4.46
N GLU A 73 16.79 19.55 4.33
CA GLU A 73 16.10 19.62 3.05
C GLU A 73 16.36 20.95 2.34
N ALA A 74 16.35 22.07 3.06
CA ALA A 74 16.71 23.38 2.52
C ALA A 74 18.17 23.40 2.03
N ALA A 75 19.11 22.85 2.81
CA ALA A 75 20.51 22.72 2.42
C ALA A 75 20.68 21.85 1.17
N MET A 76 19.96 20.72 1.09
CA MET A 76 19.96 19.86 -0.10
C MET A 76 19.41 20.57 -1.34
N ARG A 77 18.31 21.32 -1.21
CA ARG A 77 17.74 22.10 -2.31
C ARG A 77 18.70 23.18 -2.79
N VAL A 78 19.37 23.88 -1.87
CA VAL A 78 20.39 24.87 -2.20
C VAL A 78 21.56 24.21 -2.93
N SER A 79 22.05 23.06 -2.44
CA SER A 79 23.11 22.30 -3.12
C SER A 79 22.72 21.84 -4.54
N MET A 80 21.48 21.37 -4.72
CA MET A 80 20.95 21.03 -6.05
C MET A 80 20.81 22.26 -6.95
N LEU A 81 20.41 23.40 -6.40
CA LEU A 81 20.35 24.67 -7.12
C LEU A 81 21.74 25.13 -7.54
N GLU A 82 22.73 25.04 -6.67
CA GLU A 82 24.14 25.32 -6.98
C GLU A 82 24.66 24.38 -8.05
N GLU A 83 24.35 23.09 -8.01
CA GLU A 83 24.77 22.13 -9.04
C GLU A 83 24.08 22.39 -10.38
N LYS A 84 22.78 22.70 -10.39
CA LYS A 84 22.05 23.11 -11.58
C LYS A 84 22.59 24.43 -12.15
N MET A 85 22.91 25.40 -11.28
CA MET A 85 23.55 26.64 -11.70
C MET A 85 24.94 26.38 -12.25
N ARG A 86 25.76 25.55 -11.62
CA ARG A 86 27.08 25.17 -12.13
C ARG A 86 26.98 24.47 -13.48
N GLY A 87 26.02 23.56 -13.66
CA GLY A 87 25.73 22.91 -14.93
C GLY A 87 25.27 23.90 -16.02
N SER A 88 24.46 24.88 -15.64
CA SER A 88 23.99 25.94 -16.55
C SER A 88 25.10 26.91 -16.91
N THR A 89 25.98 27.27 -15.97
CA THR A 89 27.18 28.07 -16.21
C THR A 89 28.17 27.32 -17.10
N LEU A 90 28.40 26.03 -16.89
CA LEU A 90 29.22 25.19 -17.78
C LEU A 90 28.61 25.06 -19.19
N SER A 91 27.28 25.01 -19.29
CA SER A 91 26.58 25.04 -20.58
C SER A 91 26.71 26.41 -21.26
N CYS A 92 26.57 27.51 -20.52
CA CYS A 92 26.81 28.87 -21.01
C CYS A 92 28.27 29.07 -21.41
N ASP A 93 29.23 28.54 -20.66
CA ASP A 93 30.65 28.58 -20.99
C ASP A 93 30.93 27.78 -22.25
N ASN A 94 30.33 26.60 -22.42
CA ASN A 94 30.42 25.82 -23.66
C ASN A 94 29.78 26.53 -24.86
N ILE A 95 28.66 27.22 -24.66
CA ILE A 95 28.01 28.04 -25.68
C ILE A 95 28.86 29.28 -26.01
N MET A 96 29.40 29.97 -25.00
CA MET A 96 30.33 31.09 -25.15
C MET A 96 31.62 30.66 -25.82
N GLN A 97 32.15 29.47 -25.53
CA GLN A 97 33.31 28.89 -26.21
C GLN A 97 32.98 28.61 -27.68
N LYS A 98 31.80 28.06 -27.98
CA LYS A 98 31.31 27.90 -29.36
C LYS A 98 31.13 29.24 -30.09
N TYR A 99 30.76 30.32 -29.40
CA TYR A 99 30.75 31.67 -29.99
C TYR A 99 32.15 32.26 -30.14
N LYS A 100 33.08 31.92 -29.24
CA LYS A 100 34.50 32.29 -29.29
C LYS A 100 35.22 31.63 -30.47
N ASP A 101 34.82 30.41 -30.82
CA ASP A 101 35.35 29.65 -31.95
C ASP A 101 34.69 30.04 -33.30
N ASN A 102 33.45 30.55 -33.28
CA ASN A 102 32.69 30.91 -34.49
C ASN A 102 32.61 32.42 -34.79
N VAL A 103 33.15 33.29 -33.93
CA VAL A 103 33.36 34.72 -34.23
C VAL A 103 34.86 35.00 -34.12
N PRO A 104 35.55 35.32 -35.22
CA PRO A 104 36.96 35.68 -35.13
C PRO A 104 37.07 36.91 -34.23
N ILE A 105 37.68 36.76 -33.05
CA ILE A 105 37.97 37.86 -32.11
C ILE A 105 38.72 39.01 -32.83
N ASN A 106 39.40 38.71 -33.92
CA ASN A 106 40.04 39.68 -34.81
C ASN A 106 39.03 40.61 -35.51
N PHE A 107 37.86 40.13 -35.93
CA PHE A 107 36.86 40.95 -36.64
C PHE A 107 36.21 42.01 -35.73
N VAL A 108 35.85 41.63 -34.49
CA VAL A 108 35.28 42.56 -33.51
C VAL A 108 36.33 43.57 -33.03
N ARG A 109 37.58 43.13 -32.83
CA ARG A 109 38.70 44.01 -32.49
C ARG A 109 38.99 45.03 -33.60
N GLU A 110 38.93 44.62 -34.85
CA GLU A 110 39.14 45.47 -36.02
C GLU A 110 38.01 46.50 -36.20
N MET A 111 36.75 46.10 -35.97
CA MET A 111 35.61 47.03 -35.97
C MET A 111 35.67 48.04 -34.83
N CYS A 112 36.04 47.63 -33.61
CA CYS A 112 36.21 48.56 -32.49
C CYS A 112 37.37 49.54 -32.72
N GLN A 113 38.48 49.10 -33.31
CA GLN A 113 39.58 50.00 -33.69
C GLN A 113 39.17 51.00 -34.77
N ARG A 114 38.43 50.56 -35.80
CA ARG A 114 37.87 51.47 -36.82
C ARG A 114 36.92 52.50 -36.23
N LEU A 115 36.06 52.09 -35.30
CA LEU A 115 35.14 53.00 -34.63
C LEU A 115 35.90 54.05 -33.80
N MET A 116 36.93 53.64 -33.05
CA MET A 116 37.79 54.55 -32.31
C MET A 116 38.52 55.56 -33.20
N PHE A 117 39.08 55.10 -34.33
CA PHE A 117 39.76 55.99 -35.27
C PHE A 117 38.80 57.00 -35.91
N LEU A 118 37.60 56.56 -36.28
CA LEU A 118 36.58 57.44 -36.83
C LEU A 118 36.10 58.47 -35.79
N GLN A 119 35.91 58.06 -34.54
CA GLN A 119 35.48 58.96 -33.47
C GLN A 119 36.52 60.03 -33.18
N ASN A 120 37.81 59.68 -33.20
CA ASN A 120 38.92 60.64 -33.07
C ASN A 120 38.95 61.63 -34.25
N ASP A 121 38.71 61.17 -35.47
CA ASP A 121 38.69 62.03 -36.66
C ASP A 121 37.51 63.01 -36.64
N VAL A 122 36.32 62.57 -36.23
CA VAL A 122 35.14 63.43 -36.07
C VAL A 122 35.41 64.52 -35.02
N TYR A 123 36.02 64.17 -33.89
CA TYR A 123 36.36 65.15 -32.86
C TYR A 123 37.35 66.20 -33.38
N ASN A 124 38.40 65.76 -34.07
CA ASN A 124 39.42 66.65 -34.62
C ASN A 124 38.90 67.51 -35.78
N LEU A 125 37.96 67.01 -36.59
CA LEU A 125 37.27 67.78 -37.63
C LEU A 125 36.38 68.87 -37.03
N LEU A 126 35.64 68.55 -35.96
CA LEU A 126 34.83 69.53 -35.25
C LEU A 126 35.70 70.63 -34.63
N GLU A 127 36.87 70.27 -34.09
CA GLU A 127 37.82 71.23 -33.55
C GLU A 127 38.46 72.10 -34.65
N PHE A 128 38.75 71.52 -35.82
CA PHE A 128 39.18 72.27 -37.00
C PHE A 128 38.12 73.29 -37.46
N ILE A 129 36.86 72.89 -37.55
CA ILE A 129 35.74 73.78 -37.90
C ILE A 129 35.58 74.91 -36.86
N LYS A 130 35.74 74.59 -35.57
CA LYS A 130 35.72 75.62 -34.51
C LYS A 130 36.86 76.62 -34.68
N ARG A 131 38.09 76.17 -34.97
CA ARG A 131 39.24 77.06 -35.21
C ARG A 131 39.02 77.99 -36.41
N ILE A 132 38.40 77.50 -37.48
CA ILE A 132 38.01 78.33 -38.63
C ILE A 132 36.98 79.37 -38.18
N ARG A 133 35.89 78.93 -37.54
CA ARG A 133 34.75 79.81 -37.25
C ARG A 133 35.05 80.89 -36.21
N TYR A 134 35.83 80.56 -35.17
CA TYR A 134 36.04 81.44 -34.02
C TYR A 134 37.40 82.14 -34.05
N CYS A 135 38.42 81.55 -34.68
CA CYS A 135 39.77 82.08 -34.68
C CYS A 135 40.30 82.39 -36.09
N ASN A 136 39.51 82.15 -37.14
CA ASN A 136 39.86 82.33 -38.55
C ASN A 136 41.20 81.65 -38.94
N ASN A 137 41.50 80.50 -38.31
CA ASN A 137 42.75 79.77 -38.49
C ASN A 137 42.49 78.43 -39.20
N TRP A 138 43.07 78.26 -40.38
CA TRP A 138 42.93 77.10 -41.26
C TRP A 138 44.02 76.02 -41.04
N SER A 139 44.77 76.12 -39.95
CA SER A 139 45.86 75.20 -39.65
C SER A 139 45.38 73.89 -39.02
N THR A 140 45.80 72.77 -39.61
CA THR A 140 45.64 71.40 -39.07
C THR A 140 46.74 71.03 -38.07
N VAL A 141 47.67 71.94 -37.76
CA VAL A 141 48.79 71.69 -36.83
C VAL A 141 48.27 71.32 -35.43
N GLY A 142 48.76 70.18 -34.93
CA GLY A 142 48.38 69.61 -33.63
C GLY A 142 47.14 68.71 -33.66
N LEU A 143 46.47 68.54 -34.80
CA LEU A 143 45.38 67.58 -34.99
C LEU A 143 45.92 66.31 -35.66
N LYS A 144 45.51 65.13 -35.15
CA LYS A 144 45.93 63.83 -35.69
C LYS A 144 44.72 63.08 -36.24
N PHE A 145 44.69 62.92 -37.55
CA PHE A 145 43.67 62.16 -38.25
C PHE A 145 44.18 60.74 -38.54
N CYS A 146 43.31 59.74 -38.40
CA CYS A 146 43.63 58.32 -38.53
C CYS A 146 43.08 57.72 -39.84
N THR A 147 41.98 58.26 -40.37
CA THR A 147 41.29 57.80 -41.59
C THR A 147 41.11 58.90 -42.63
N VAL A 148 41.11 60.17 -42.23
CA VAL A 148 41.02 61.34 -43.13
C VAL A 148 42.41 61.86 -43.49
N ASP A 149 42.69 62.07 -44.78
CA ASP A 149 43.96 62.69 -45.23
C ASP A 149 43.95 64.20 -44.92
N PRO A 150 44.86 64.69 -44.05
CA PRO A 150 44.91 66.11 -43.65
C PRO A 150 45.13 67.08 -44.81
N ASN A 151 45.68 66.61 -45.93
CA ASN A 151 45.98 67.45 -47.10
C ASN A 151 44.73 67.88 -47.87
N VAL A 152 43.60 67.17 -47.68
CA VAL A 152 42.31 67.49 -48.32
C VAL A 152 41.61 68.67 -47.63
N LEU A 153 42.01 68.99 -46.39
CA LEU A 153 41.39 70.04 -45.56
C LEU A 153 42.03 71.42 -45.73
N GLN A 154 43.07 71.55 -46.55
CA GLN A 154 43.66 72.85 -46.86
C GLN A 154 42.83 73.60 -47.91
N PRO A 155 42.57 74.91 -47.74
CA PRO A 155 41.82 75.67 -48.72
C PRO A 155 42.61 75.79 -50.04
N SER A 156 41.99 75.37 -51.14
CA SER A 156 42.39 75.74 -52.50
C SER A 156 42.39 77.28 -52.64
N GLU A 157 43.30 77.83 -53.46
CA GLU A 157 43.68 79.27 -53.53
C GLU A 157 42.58 80.32 -53.83
N LEU A 158 41.29 80.02 -53.67
CA LEU A 158 40.18 80.88 -54.11
C LEU A 158 39.44 81.70 -53.04
N ASP A 159 39.62 81.49 -51.72
CA ASP A 159 38.83 82.18 -50.67
C ASP A 159 39.63 83.21 -49.83
N LYS A 160 40.39 84.09 -50.49
CA LYS A 160 40.93 85.31 -49.88
C LYS A 160 40.05 86.53 -50.20
N ILE A 161 38.79 86.57 -49.77
CA ILE A 161 37.97 87.78 -49.90
C ILE A 161 37.08 87.96 -48.66
N HIS A 162 37.54 88.77 -47.71
CA HIS A 162 36.79 89.87 -47.07
C HIS A 162 37.50 90.36 -45.79
N ALA A 163 38.27 91.43 -45.94
CA ALA A 163 38.56 92.38 -44.87
C ALA A 163 38.09 93.76 -45.39
N VAL A 164 37.18 94.42 -44.68
CA VAL A 164 36.83 95.82 -44.93
C VAL A 164 37.30 96.66 -43.73
N PRO A 165 37.96 97.82 -43.98
CA PRO A 165 38.86 98.46 -43.02
C PRO A 165 38.19 99.55 -42.18
N ALA A 166 38.85 99.86 -41.05
CA ALA A 166 38.55 100.93 -40.11
C ALA A 166 39.11 102.27 -40.60
N GLU A 167 38.26 103.25 -40.88
CA GLU A 167 38.59 104.68 -40.92
C GLU A 167 37.31 105.50 -41.15
N LEU A 168 36.97 106.40 -40.21
CA LEU A 168 36.11 107.60 -40.32
C LEU A 168 35.15 107.75 -39.13
N THR A 169 35.65 108.31 -38.02
CA THR A 169 34.87 109.24 -37.16
C THR A 169 35.79 109.88 -36.15
N THR A 170 36.11 111.17 -36.35
CA THR A 170 36.19 112.25 -35.34
C THR A 170 37.21 113.31 -35.75
N LYS A 171 36.71 114.40 -36.34
CA LYS A 171 37.29 115.75 -36.29
C LYS A 171 36.29 116.73 -36.90
N LEU A 172 35.63 117.55 -36.07
CA LEU A 172 35.46 118.99 -36.26
C LEU A 172 34.43 119.53 -35.24
N CYS A 173 34.91 120.30 -34.26
CA CYS A 173 34.10 121.30 -33.55
C CYS A 173 35.05 122.36 -33.00
N GLN A 174 35.09 123.54 -33.63
CA GLN A 174 35.64 124.77 -33.06
C GLN A 174 34.85 125.99 -33.56
N THR A 175 34.42 126.79 -32.56
CA THR A 175 34.36 128.26 -32.50
C THR A 175 33.45 129.00 -33.48
N ALA A 176 32.35 129.58 -33.01
CA ALA A 176 32.23 130.89 -32.33
C ALA A 176 32.27 132.06 -33.33
N ASP A 177 31.15 132.78 -33.48
CA ASP A 177 31.05 134.17 -33.02
C ASP A 177 29.70 134.83 -33.31
N GLN A 178 29.44 135.86 -32.51
CA GLN A 178 28.20 136.57 -32.22
C GLN A 178 27.65 137.37 -33.41
N THR A 179 26.52 136.94 -33.97
CA THR A 179 25.59 137.86 -34.68
C THR A 179 24.15 137.33 -34.73
N GLN A 180 23.66 136.71 -33.64
CA GLN A 180 22.40 135.96 -33.72
C GLN A 180 21.45 136.13 -32.54
N TYR A 181 21.53 137.19 -31.73
CA TYR A 181 20.64 137.30 -30.56
C TYR A 181 19.16 137.59 -30.92
N ILE A 182 18.87 138.17 -32.09
CA ILE A 182 17.48 138.44 -32.54
C ILE A 182 16.94 137.31 -33.44
N GLN A 183 17.81 136.65 -34.21
CA GLN A 183 17.44 135.44 -34.96
C GLN A 183 17.24 134.24 -34.03
N ASN A 184 17.98 134.15 -32.91
CA ASN A 184 17.86 133.07 -31.95
C ASN A 184 16.55 133.12 -31.17
N GLU A 185 15.88 134.27 -31.01
CA GLU A 185 14.60 134.32 -30.27
C GLU A 185 13.44 133.81 -31.13
N SER A 186 13.41 134.16 -32.42
CA SER A 186 12.49 133.57 -33.41
C SER A 186 12.77 132.08 -33.63
N LEU A 187 14.04 131.69 -33.70
CA LEU A 187 14.44 130.29 -33.82
C LEU A 187 14.15 129.51 -32.54
N MET A 188 14.27 130.12 -31.35
CA MET A 188 13.87 129.53 -30.08
C MET A 188 12.36 129.35 -29.99
N GLN A 189 11.56 130.31 -30.45
CA GLN A 189 10.10 130.14 -30.51
C GLN A 189 9.70 129.03 -31.48
N ASP A 190 10.32 128.97 -32.67
CA ASP A 190 10.08 127.90 -33.64
C ASP A 190 10.57 126.53 -33.12
N LEU A 191 11.76 126.46 -32.52
CA LEU A 191 12.28 125.26 -31.85
C LEU A 191 11.39 124.82 -30.70
N ASN A 192 10.83 125.75 -29.92
CA ASN A 192 9.96 125.43 -28.80
C ASN A 192 8.58 124.94 -29.28
N PHE A 193 8.08 125.49 -30.40
CA PHE A 193 6.89 124.97 -31.07
C PHE A 193 7.13 123.58 -31.68
N GLN A 194 8.27 123.37 -32.34
CA GLN A 194 8.68 122.05 -32.85
C GLN A 194 8.90 121.04 -31.71
N LEU A 195 9.48 121.46 -30.58
CA LEU A 195 9.63 120.63 -29.39
C LEU A 195 8.27 120.25 -28.81
N SER A 196 7.32 121.18 -28.74
CA SER A 196 5.96 120.91 -28.29
C SER A 196 5.24 119.91 -29.20
N LEU A 197 5.37 120.05 -30.53
CA LEU A 197 4.85 119.07 -31.49
C LEU A 197 5.53 117.70 -31.34
N LYS A 198 6.84 117.67 -31.12
CA LYS A 198 7.58 116.43 -30.88
C LYS A 198 7.22 115.78 -29.54
N GLU A 199 6.95 116.57 -28.50
CA GLU A 199 6.41 116.07 -27.23
C GLU A 199 5.02 115.45 -27.41
N GLU A 200 4.17 116.06 -28.23
CA GLU A 200 2.85 115.51 -28.54
C GLU A 200 2.95 114.21 -29.36
N GLU A 201 3.85 114.15 -30.34
CA GLU A 201 4.18 112.92 -31.08
C GLU A 201 4.73 111.83 -30.15
N ILE A 202 5.66 112.16 -29.24
CA ILE A 202 6.22 111.23 -28.26
C ILE A 202 5.13 110.72 -27.32
N ASN A 203 4.24 111.59 -26.85
CA ASN A 203 3.13 111.21 -25.99
C ASN A 203 2.12 110.31 -26.72
N SER A 204 1.86 110.59 -28.00
CA SER A 204 1.03 109.74 -28.87
C SER A 204 1.65 108.35 -29.07
N VAL A 205 2.93 108.27 -29.39
CA VAL A 205 3.68 107.01 -29.54
C VAL A 205 3.70 106.25 -28.22
N LYS A 206 3.95 106.92 -27.09
CA LYS A 206 3.96 106.31 -25.76
C LYS A 206 2.59 105.72 -25.39
N LYS A 207 1.50 106.42 -25.72
CA LYS A 207 0.13 105.92 -25.52
C LYS A 207 -0.19 104.73 -26.44
N SER A 208 0.30 104.74 -27.67
CA SER A 208 0.20 103.60 -28.61
C SER A 208 0.98 102.38 -28.10
N MET A 209 2.22 102.58 -27.64
CA MET A 209 3.04 101.53 -27.04
C MET A 209 2.42 100.96 -25.77
N LEU A 210 1.81 101.79 -24.92
CA LEU A 210 1.10 101.32 -23.73
C LEU A 210 -0.07 100.40 -24.11
N LYS A 211 -0.90 100.82 -25.08
CA LYS A 211 -2.00 99.98 -25.59
C LYS A 211 -1.51 98.66 -26.19
N ALA A 212 -0.40 98.69 -26.93
CA ALA A 212 0.21 97.50 -27.50
C ALA A 212 0.77 96.57 -26.41
N HIS A 213 1.41 97.14 -25.38
CA HIS A 213 1.91 96.43 -24.22
C HIS A 213 0.78 95.74 -23.44
N ASP A 214 -0.30 96.47 -23.12
CA ASP A 214 -1.46 95.91 -22.41
C ASP A 214 -2.13 94.79 -23.23
N SER A 215 -2.23 94.95 -24.55
CA SER A 215 -2.73 93.90 -25.45
C SER A 215 -1.83 92.65 -25.47
N LEU A 216 -0.51 92.81 -25.46
CA LEU A 216 0.43 91.70 -25.37
C LEU A 216 0.36 91.01 -24.01
N LEU A 217 0.19 91.75 -22.92
CA LEU A 217 0.06 91.21 -21.57
C LEU A 217 -1.17 90.27 -21.47
N VAL A 218 -2.30 90.70 -22.03
CA VAL A 218 -3.51 89.87 -22.12
C VAL A 218 -3.24 88.59 -22.92
N LYS A 219 -2.60 88.69 -24.10
CA LYS A 219 -2.27 87.51 -24.92
C LYS A 219 -1.30 86.55 -24.21
N VAL A 220 -0.32 87.06 -23.47
CA VAL A 220 0.61 86.24 -22.69
C VAL A 220 -0.14 85.52 -21.57
N SER A 221 -1.06 86.20 -20.88
CA SER A 221 -1.91 85.59 -19.86
C SER A 221 -2.82 84.50 -20.44
N GLU A 222 -3.49 84.76 -21.56
CA GLU A 222 -4.30 83.76 -22.27
C GLU A 222 -3.46 82.53 -22.68
N LYS A 223 -2.24 82.74 -23.18
CA LYS A 223 -1.33 81.65 -23.55
C LYS A 223 -0.82 80.87 -22.34
N TYR A 224 -0.59 81.55 -21.22
CA TYR A 224 -0.21 80.90 -19.97
C TYR A 224 -1.33 79.99 -19.45
N GLU A 225 -2.57 80.48 -19.44
CA GLU A 225 -3.75 79.68 -19.07
C GLU A 225 -3.96 78.48 -20.01
N GLN A 226 -3.79 78.67 -21.32
CA GLN A 226 -3.81 77.57 -22.29
C GLN A 226 -2.72 76.53 -22.01
N ASN A 227 -1.50 76.95 -21.68
CA ASN A 227 -0.40 76.04 -21.34
C ASN A 227 -0.70 75.26 -20.04
N LEU A 228 -1.28 75.94 -19.05
CA LEU A 228 -1.67 75.32 -17.79
C LEU A 228 -2.77 74.27 -17.99
N ALA A 229 -3.78 74.57 -18.81
CA ALA A 229 -4.83 73.63 -19.19
C ALA A 229 -4.25 72.40 -19.92
N LEU A 230 -3.35 72.61 -20.89
CA LEU A 230 -2.68 71.53 -21.62
C LEU A 230 -1.86 70.62 -20.69
N ARG A 231 -1.14 71.19 -19.72
CA ARG A 231 -0.39 70.43 -18.72
C ARG A 231 -1.30 69.58 -17.83
N LYS A 232 -2.49 70.08 -17.48
CA LYS A 232 -3.48 69.27 -16.72
C LYS A 232 -3.96 68.08 -17.56
N THR A 233 -4.32 68.29 -18.82
CA THR A 233 -4.74 67.20 -19.72
C THR A 233 -3.64 66.16 -19.94
N VAL A 234 -2.37 66.57 -20.08
CA VAL A 234 -1.25 65.63 -20.22
C VAL A 234 -1.12 64.73 -18.98
N ARG A 235 -1.22 65.31 -17.77
CA ARG A 235 -1.17 64.50 -16.54
C ARG A 235 -2.32 63.50 -16.44
N THR A 236 -3.53 63.91 -16.83
CA THR A 236 -4.69 63.00 -16.84
C THR A 236 -4.44 61.84 -17.79
N LEU A 237 -3.98 62.12 -19.01
CA LEU A 237 -3.63 61.07 -19.99
C LEU A 237 -2.47 60.18 -19.52
N GLU A 238 -1.48 60.72 -18.81
CA GLU A 238 -0.39 59.93 -18.21
C GLU A 238 -0.87 59.00 -17.09
N CYS A 239 -1.88 59.42 -16.31
CA CYS A 239 -2.55 58.56 -15.32
C CYS A 239 -3.33 57.44 -16.02
N GLU A 240 -4.16 57.77 -17.01
CA GLU A 240 -4.93 56.78 -17.78
C GLU A 240 -4.04 55.76 -18.50
N LEU A 241 -2.89 56.20 -19.04
CA LEU A 241 -1.89 55.29 -19.63
C LEU A 241 -1.30 54.31 -18.62
N ARG A 242 -1.10 54.75 -17.38
CA ARG A 242 -0.55 53.92 -16.31
C ARG A 242 -1.56 52.87 -15.86
N GLU A 243 -2.82 53.27 -15.69
CA GLU A 243 -3.93 52.38 -15.37
C GLU A 243 -4.14 51.32 -16.47
N MET A 244 -4.12 51.72 -17.74
CA MET A 244 -4.17 50.77 -18.86
C MET A 244 -2.98 49.81 -18.87
N SER A 245 -1.78 50.29 -18.53
CA SER A 245 -0.59 49.44 -18.48
C SER A 245 -0.69 48.39 -17.36
N GLU A 246 -1.22 48.77 -16.19
CA GLU A 246 -1.51 47.85 -15.09
C GLU A 246 -2.60 46.83 -15.48
N GLU A 247 -3.63 47.27 -16.19
CA GLU A 247 -4.68 46.37 -16.70
C GLU A 247 -4.12 45.35 -17.70
N ILE A 248 -3.22 45.77 -18.61
CA ILE A 248 -2.53 44.87 -19.54
C ILE A 248 -1.69 43.84 -18.76
N GLN A 249 -0.92 44.27 -17.76
CA GLN A 249 -0.11 43.37 -16.94
C GLN A 249 -0.96 42.35 -16.17
N ASN A 250 -2.13 42.76 -15.66
CA ASN A 250 -3.08 41.87 -15.00
C ASN A 250 -3.66 40.84 -15.98
N ARG A 251 -4.01 41.27 -17.21
CA ARG A 251 -4.49 40.36 -18.26
C ARG A 251 -3.41 39.36 -18.68
N ASP A 252 -2.17 39.79 -18.84
CA ASP A 252 -1.04 38.90 -19.18
C ASP A 252 -0.78 37.87 -18.07
N SER A 253 -0.92 38.27 -16.80
CA SER A 253 -0.81 37.35 -15.66
C SER A 253 -1.92 36.29 -15.67
N LEU A 254 -3.16 36.70 -15.95
CA LEU A 254 -4.29 35.77 -16.10
C LEU A 254 -4.11 34.83 -17.30
N ILE A 255 -3.58 35.33 -18.42
CA ILE A 255 -3.27 34.49 -19.59
C ILE A 255 -2.23 33.43 -19.24
N ALA A 256 -1.18 33.78 -18.49
CA ALA A 256 -0.17 32.82 -18.04
C ALA A 256 -0.79 31.73 -17.15
N GLU A 257 -1.65 32.12 -16.19
CA GLU A 257 -2.33 31.17 -15.30
C GLU A 257 -3.27 30.22 -16.07
N LEU A 258 -4.04 30.75 -17.03
CA LEU A 258 -4.90 29.95 -17.91
C LEU A 258 -4.10 29.00 -18.82
N GLN A 259 -2.90 29.40 -19.24
CA GLN A 259 -2.01 28.52 -20.03
C GLN A 259 -1.49 27.35 -19.19
N VAL A 260 -1.14 27.58 -17.91
CA VAL A 260 -0.75 26.51 -16.98
C VAL A 260 -1.90 25.53 -16.77
N GLN A 261 -3.10 26.01 -16.44
CA GLN A 261 -4.28 25.14 -16.32
C GLN A 261 -4.58 24.36 -17.60
N ARG A 262 -4.39 24.96 -18.78
CA ARG A 262 -4.57 24.26 -20.05
C ARG A 262 -3.57 23.12 -20.20
N THR A 263 -2.31 23.31 -19.80
CA THR A 263 -1.31 22.23 -19.86
C THR A 263 -1.60 21.09 -18.89
N GLU A 264 -2.06 21.40 -17.67
CA GLU A 264 -2.48 20.40 -16.68
C GLU A 264 -3.67 19.58 -17.19
N ASN A 265 -4.71 20.23 -17.70
CA ASN A 265 -5.88 19.56 -18.27
C ASN A 265 -5.53 18.65 -19.47
N VAL A 266 -4.55 19.02 -20.28
CA VAL A 266 -4.07 18.18 -21.40
C VAL A 266 -3.34 16.94 -20.87
N GLU A 267 -2.57 17.07 -19.79
CA GLU A 267 -1.87 15.95 -19.19
C GLU A 267 -2.84 14.99 -18.49
N ASP A 268 -3.82 15.52 -17.75
CA ASP A 268 -4.90 14.73 -17.16
C ASP A 268 -5.71 13.98 -18.22
N GLY A 269 -5.98 14.63 -19.36
CA GLY A 269 -6.64 14.00 -20.51
C GLY A 269 -5.88 12.79 -21.06
N LYS A 270 -4.54 12.91 -21.19
CA LYS A 270 -3.69 11.78 -21.62
C LYS A 270 -3.64 10.66 -20.58
N GLN A 271 -3.61 11.00 -19.29
CA GLN A 271 -3.67 10.00 -18.22
C GLN A 271 -4.97 9.21 -18.26
N LEU A 272 -6.10 9.89 -18.50
CA LEU A 272 -7.40 9.26 -18.64
C LEU A 272 -7.48 8.35 -19.88
N GLU A 273 -6.97 8.80 -21.03
CA GLU A 273 -6.91 7.99 -22.26
C GLU A 273 -6.07 6.73 -22.07
N ASN A 274 -4.92 6.85 -21.40
CA ASN A 274 -4.09 5.71 -21.03
C ASN A 274 -4.82 4.75 -20.06
N ALA A 275 -5.57 5.27 -19.09
CA ALA A 275 -6.36 4.45 -18.18
C ALA A 275 -7.48 3.68 -18.92
N MET A 276 -8.15 4.32 -19.89
CA MET A 276 -9.16 3.66 -20.73
C MET A 276 -8.57 2.52 -21.56
N LEU A 277 -7.43 2.74 -22.21
CA LEU A 277 -6.75 1.69 -22.97
C LEU A 277 -6.32 0.51 -22.09
N GLN A 278 -5.88 0.78 -20.86
CA GLN A 278 -5.57 -0.28 -19.89
C GLN A 278 -6.82 -1.09 -19.50
N LEU A 279 -7.98 -0.44 -19.37
CA LEU A 279 -9.23 -1.13 -19.07
C LEU A 279 -9.70 -2.03 -20.22
N GLU A 280 -9.59 -1.58 -21.47
CA GLU A 280 -9.93 -2.40 -22.65
C GLU A 280 -9.04 -3.64 -22.75
N MET A 281 -7.73 -3.49 -22.51
CA MET A 281 -6.81 -4.63 -22.48
C MET A 281 -7.14 -5.62 -21.36
N LYS A 282 -7.49 -5.11 -20.16
CA LYS A 282 -7.90 -5.95 -19.03
C LYS A 282 -9.19 -6.72 -19.36
N ASP A 283 -10.16 -6.09 -20.01
CA ASP A 283 -11.41 -6.74 -20.41
C ASP A 283 -11.17 -7.89 -21.41
N GLY A 284 -10.22 -7.71 -22.34
CA GLY A 284 -9.78 -8.77 -23.24
C GLY A 284 -9.16 -9.98 -22.52
N ILE A 285 -8.33 -9.73 -21.51
CA ILE A 285 -7.69 -10.78 -20.70
C ILE A 285 -8.73 -11.51 -19.83
N ILE A 286 -9.66 -10.76 -19.22
CA ILE A 286 -10.75 -11.33 -18.42
C ILE A 286 -11.58 -12.31 -19.26
N LYS A 287 -11.91 -11.95 -20.50
CA LYS A 287 -12.63 -12.85 -21.42
C LYS A 287 -11.86 -14.13 -21.71
N GLN A 288 -10.55 -14.04 -21.99
CA GLN A 288 -9.72 -15.23 -22.23
C GLN A 288 -9.63 -16.14 -21.00
N LEU A 289 -9.43 -15.57 -19.81
CA LEU A 289 -9.39 -16.33 -18.56
C LEU A 289 -10.74 -17.00 -18.27
N HIS A 290 -11.84 -16.32 -18.57
CA HIS A 290 -13.19 -16.88 -18.41
C HIS A 290 -13.42 -18.09 -19.33
N ASP A 291 -12.99 -18.00 -20.59
CA ASP A 291 -13.09 -19.10 -21.55
C ASP A 291 -12.24 -20.31 -21.11
N GLU A 292 -11.01 -20.07 -20.62
CA GLU A 292 -10.14 -21.12 -20.09
C GLU A 292 -10.70 -21.79 -18.83
N LEU A 293 -11.27 -20.99 -17.92
CA LEU A 293 -11.91 -21.51 -16.71
C LEU A 293 -13.09 -22.41 -17.07
N THR A 294 -13.95 -21.94 -17.96
CA THR A 294 -15.12 -22.68 -18.45
C THR A 294 -14.69 -24.01 -19.08
N LYS A 295 -13.62 -24.01 -19.88
CA LYS A 295 -13.07 -25.23 -20.48
C LYS A 295 -12.57 -26.22 -19.42
N LYS A 296 -11.85 -25.74 -18.40
CA LYS A 296 -11.36 -26.58 -17.30
C LYS A 296 -12.50 -27.15 -16.47
N GLU A 297 -13.53 -26.38 -16.16
CA GLU A 297 -14.72 -26.86 -15.46
C GLU A 297 -15.40 -28.01 -16.23
N LEU A 298 -15.51 -27.88 -17.55
CA LEU A 298 -16.06 -28.92 -18.42
C LEU A 298 -15.20 -30.20 -18.41
N ASP A 299 -13.88 -30.07 -18.40
CA ASP A 299 -12.96 -31.21 -18.30
C ASP A 299 -13.00 -31.88 -16.92
N TYR A 300 -13.10 -31.10 -15.83
CA TYR A 300 -13.28 -31.67 -14.50
C TYR A 300 -14.60 -32.41 -14.36
N LYS A 301 -15.69 -31.84 -14.90
CA LYS A 301 -16.99 -32.51 -14.92
C LYS A 301 -16.92 -33.85 -15.66
N ARG A 302 -16.26 -33.90 -16.83
CA ARG A 302 -16.05 -35.14 -17.59
C ARG A 302 -15.27 -36.18 -16.77
N LYS A 303 -14.18 -35.77 -16.10
CA LYS A 303 -13.39 -36.67 -15.24
C LYS A 303 -14.19 -37.19 -14.05
N CYS A 304 -15.02 -36.36 -13.42
CA CYS A 304 -15.90 -36.80 -12.35
C CYS A 304 -16.93 -37.84 -12.85
N GLU A 305 -17.50 -37.63 -14.04
CA GLU A 305 -18.42 -38.60 -14.66
C GLU A 305 -17.73 -39.93 -15.01
N GLU A 306 -16.49 -39.89 -15.51
CA GLU A 306 -15.67 -41.08 -15.77
C GLU A 306 -15.32 -41.83 -14.48
N MET A 307 -14.90 -41.11 -13.44
CA MET A 307 -14.60 -41.70 -12.13
C MET A 307 -15.86 -42.32 -11.51
N GLN A 308 -17.01 -41.68 -11.63
CA GLN A 308 -18.28 -42.24 -11.17
C GLN A 308 -18.63 -43.53 -11.90
N LYS A 309 -18.43 -43.60 -13.23
CA LYS A 309 -18.62 -44.84 -14.00
C LYS A 309 -17.67 -45.94 -13.53
N SER A 310 -16.41 -45.63 -13.29
CA SER A 310 -15.43 -46.58 -12.75
C SER A 310 -15.84 -47.09 -11.37
N MET A 311 -16.25 -46.20 -10.46
CA MET A 311 -16.73 -46.53 -9.12
C MET A 311 -17.93 -47.49 -9.18
N THR A 312 -18.91 -47.20 -10.04
CA THR A 312 -20.08 -48.08 -10.20
C THR A 312 -19.73 -49.45 -10.79
N THR A 313 -18.66 -49.55 -11.58
CA THR A 313 -18.19 -50.82 -12.14
C THR A 313 -17.51 -51.66 -11.07
N LEU A 314 -16.58 -51.06 -10.32
CA LEU A 314 -15.92 -51.71 -9.17
C LEU A 314 -16.92 -52.16 -8.12
N GLN A 315 -17.96 -51.36 -7.83
CA GLN A 315 -19.02 -51.75 -6.91
C GLN A 315 -19.73 -53.03 -7.36
N LYS A 316 -20.06 -53.14 -8.66
CA LYS A 316 -20.68 -54.35 -9.21
C LYS A 316 -19.74 -55.57 -9.13
N GLU A 317 -18.44 -55.38 -9.35
CA GLU A 317 -17.44 -56.44 -9.21
C GLU A 317 -17.31 -56.90 -7.76
N CYS A 318 -17.30 -55.97 -6.79
CA CYS A 318 -17.34 -56.30 -5.36
C CYS A 318 -18.59 -57.09 -4.98
N ASP A 319 -19.77 -56.67 -5.47
CA ASP A 319 -21.03 -57.35 -5.20
C ASP A 319 -21.04 -58.77 -5.80
N LEU A 320 -20.51 -58.95 -7.02
CA LEU A 320 -20.34 -60.26 -7.65
C LEU A 320 -19.38 -61.15 -6.85
N ALA A 321 -18.22 -60.64 -6.46
CA ALA A 321 -17.26 -61.38 -5.65
C ALA A 321 -17.89 -61.81 -4.31
N LYS A 322 -18.69 -60.94 -3.68
CA LYS A 322 -19.40 -61.26 -2.44
C LYS A 322 -20.39 -62.41 -2.62
N LEU A 323 -21.14 -62.43 -3.72
CA LEU A 323 -22.06 -63.52 -4.06
C LEU A 323 -21.30 -64.83 -4.31
N GLU A 324 -20.16 -64.79 -5.02
CA GLU A 324 -19.33 -65.97 -5.24
C GLU A 324 -18.77 -66.55 -3.93
N TRP A 325 -18.30 -65.68 -3.03
CA TRP A 325 -17.84 -66.08 -1.70
C TRP A 325 -18.95 -66.71 -0.88
N GLN A 326 -20.15 -66.12 -0.88
CA GLN A 326 -21.31 -66.69 -0.20
C GLN A 326 -21.70 -68.07 -0.76
N ALA A 327 -21.68 -68.25 -2.07
CA ALA A 327 -21.94 -69.54 -2.70
C ALA A 327 -20.91 -70.60 -2.29
N ARG A 328 -19.62 -70.24 -2.20
CA ARG A 328 -18.55 -71.15 -1.73
C ARG A 328 -18.73 -71.55 -0.27
N ILE A 329 -19.12 -70.60 0.58
CA ILE A 329 -19.41 -70.88 2.00
C ILE A 329 -20.55 -71.88 2.10
N SER A 330 -21.67 -71.63 1.40
CA SER A 330 -22.83 -72.55 1.41
C SER A 330 -22.45 -73.95 0.92
N ALA A 331 -21.64 -74.08 -0.15
CA ALA A 331 -21.18 -75.37 -0.62
C ALA A 331 -20.28 -76.11 0.39
N SER A 332 -19.43 -75.38 1.10
CA SER A 332 -18.60 -75.93 2.18
C SER A 332 -19.45 -76.38 3.38
N GLU A 333 -20.48 -75.62 3.74
CA GLU A 333 -21.43 -75.97 4.80
C GLU A 333 -22.19 -77.27 4.47
N ASP A 334 -22.64 -77.42 3.23
CA ASP A 334 -23.28 -78.66 2.75
C ASP A 334 -22.32 -79.85 2.84
N GLN A 335 -21.05 -79.67 2.47
CA GLN A 335 -20.02 -80.70 2.59
C GLN A 335 -19.76 -81.09 4.06
N ILE A 336 -19.70 -80.11 4.96
CA ILE A 336 -19.58 -80.34 6.40
C ILE A 336 -20.79 -81.13 6.92
N ALA A 337 -22.01 -80.81 6.47
CA ALA A 337 -23.21 -81.54 6.86
C ALA A 337 -23.19 -83.02 6.41
N LEU A 338 -22.71 -83.29 5.19
CA LEU A 338 -22.51 -84.65 4.70
C LEU A 338 -21.49 -85.43 5.55
N LEU A 339 -20.34 -84.81 5.84
CA LEU A 339 -19.29 -85.41 6.69
C LEU A 339 -19.77 -85.66 8.12
N ARG A 340 -20.62 -84.78 8.67
CA ARG A 340 -21.26 -84.99 9.99
C ARG A 340 -22.16 -86.24 9.97
N LYS A 341 -22.98 -86.40 8.93
CA LYS A 341 -23.86 -87.57 8.77
C LYS A 341 -23.08 -88.88 8.61
N GLU A 342 -21.96 -88.84 7.89
CA GLU A 342 -21.08 -90.00 7.77
C GLU A 342 -20.41 -90.36 9.10
N ASN A 343 -19.93 -89.35 9.84
CA ASN A 343 -19.40 -89.56 11.19
C ASN A 343 -20.43 -90.16 12.15
N GLU A 344 -21.70 -89.79 12.06
CA GLU A 344 -22.77 -90.40 12.86
C GLU A 344 -22.97 -91.88 12.51
N LYS A 345 -22.94 -92.24 11.23
CA LYS A 345 -22.97 -93.66 10.80
C LYS A 345 -21.78 -94.43 11.33
N LEU A 346 -20.58 -93.86 11.27
CA LEU A 346 -19.37 -94.48 11.81
C LEU A 346 -19.47 -94.69 13.33
N LYS A 347 -19.99 -93.71 14.07
CA LYS A 347 -20.27 -93.87 15.52
C LYS A 347 -21.28 -94.98 15.81
N ALA A 348 -22.35 -95.08 15.01
CA ALA A 348 -23.33 -96.15 15.16
C ALA A 348 -22.71 -97.54 14.88
N ASN A 349 -21.88 -97.63 13.84
CA ASN A 349 -21.14 -98.85 13.52
C ASN A 349 -20.17 -99.23 14.64
N GLN A 350 -19.43 -98.26 15.19
CA GLN A 350 -18.54 -98.49 16.33
C GLN A 350 -19.31 -99.06 17.53
N LYS A 351 -20.46 -98.48 17.88
CA LYS A 351 -21.32 -98.98 18.95
C LYS A 351 -21.82 -100.39 18.71
N ASN A 352 -22.14 -100.75 17.46
CA ASN A 352 -22.52 -102.11 17.11
C ASN A 352 -21.35 -103.09 17.23
N LEU A 353 -20.15 -102.66 16.85
CA LEU A 353 -18.93 -103.45 16.97
C LEU A 353 -18.57 -103.70 18.45
N ASP A 354 -18.73 -102.70 19.31
CA ASP A 354 -18.52 -102.83 20.76
C ASP A 354 -19.53 -103.80 21.39
N LYS A 355 -20.80 -103.76 20.97
CA LYS A 355 -21.80 -104.75 21.38
C LYS A 355 -21.40 -106.17 20.96
N LEU A 356 -20.92 -106.33 19.72
CA LEU A 356 -20.48 -107.62 19.21
C LEU A 356 -19.29 -108.16 20.01
N ARG A 357 -18.31 -107.30 20.34
CA ARG A 357 -17.17 -107.63 21.22
C ARG A 357 -17.66 -108.12 22.59
N HIS A 358 -18.61 -107.44 23.20
CA HIS A 358 -19.19 -107.88 24.47
C HIS A 358 -19.92 -109.23 24.36
N THR A 359 -20.66 -109.48 23.27
CA THR A 359 -21.31 -110.79 23.06
C THR A 359 -20.30 -111.90 22.89
N VAL A 360 -19.23 -111.67 22.11
CA VAL A 360 -18.14 -112.64 21.93
C VAL A 360 -17.47 -112.95 23.27
N GLN A 361 -17.16 -111.91 24.07
CA GLN A 361 -16.55 -112.08 25.39
C GLN A 361 -17.46 -112.90 26.34
N GLN A 362 -18.77 -112.65 26.33
CA GLN A 362 -19.74 -113.45 27.09
C GLN A 362 -19.80 -114.92 26.64
N THR A 363 -19.73 -115.18 25.33
CA THR A 363 -19.70 -116.56 24.81
C THR A 363 -18.41 -117.29 25.18
N GLU A 364 -17.26 -116.61 25.13
CA GLU A 364 -15.98 -117.18 25.56
C GLU A 364 -15.97 -117.50 27.05
N GLU A 365 -16.56 -116.63 27.89
CA GLU A 365 -16.74 -116.88 29.32
C GLU A 365 -17.69 -118.05 29.59
N GLN A 366 -18.80 -118.16 28.86
CA GLN A 366 -19.71 -119.31 28.95
C GLN A 366 -19.02 -120.62 28.56
N GLU A 367 -18.21 -120.63 27.50
CA GLU A 367 -17.43 -121.81 27.11
C GLU A 367 -16.38 -122.19 28.16
N LYS A 368 -15.74 -121.20 28.78
CA LYS A 368 -14.79 -121.42 29.88
C LYS A 368 -15.50 -122.02 31.09
N HIS A 369 -16.65 -121.47 31.49
CA HIS A 369 -17.50 -122.04 32.54
C HIS A 369 -17.96 -123.47 32.21
N SER A 370 -18.36 -123.73 30.97
CA SER A 370 -18.74 -125.10 30.54
C SER A 370 -17.57 -126.08 30.66
N ARG A 371 -16.34 -125.64 30.31
CA ARG A 371 -15.11 -126.43 30.50
C ARG A 371 -14.80 -126.67 31.98
N GLU A 372 -14.93 -125.65 32.82
CA GLU A 372 -14.73 -125.76 34.27
C GLU A 372 -15.75 -126.71 34.92
N VAL A 373 -17.04 -126.62 34.55
CA VAL A 373 -18.09 -127.54 35.01
C VAL A 373 -17.80 -128.98 34.57
N SER A 374 -17.33 -129.17 33.33
CA SER A 374 -16.94 -130.51 32.85
C SER A 374 -15.74 -131.08 33.63
N ASN A 375 -14.78 -130.24 33.99
CA ASN A 375 -13.62 -130.65 34.80
C ASN A 375 -14.03 -130.99 36.24
N LEU A 376 -14.89 -130.17 36.86
CA LEU A 376 -15.42 -130.43 38.20
C LEU A 376 -16.23 -131.72 38.28
N LYS A 377 -17.06 -132.03 37.27
CA LYS A 377 -17.77 -133.31 37.17
C LYS A 377 -16.80 -134.50 37.12
N LYS A 378 -15.66 -134.35 36.42
CA LYS A 378 -14.59 -135.36 36.36
C LYS A 378 -13.96 -135.59 37.74
N THR A 379 -13.65 -134.52 38.47
CA THR A 379 -13.07 -134.59 39.82
C THR A 379 -14.04 -135.17 40.84
N ILE A 380 -15.35 -134.86 40.75
CA ILE A 380 -16.38 -135.45 41.62
C ILE A 380 -16.47 -136.97 41.39
N LEU A 381 -16.50 -137.43 40.14
CA LEU A 381 -16.45 -138.86 39.79
C LEU A 381 -15.19 -139.55 40.35
N GLU A 382 -14.07 -138.84 40.42
CA GLU A 382 -12.79 -139.35 40.92
C GLU A 382 -12.72 -139.38 42.45
N LEU A 383 -13.41 -138.45 43.13
CA LEU A 383 -13.58 -138.41 44.59
C LEU A 383 -14.60 -139.44 45.07
N GLU A 384 -15.70 -139.66 44.34
CA GLU A 384 -16.66 -140.74 44.59
C GLU A 384 -16.00 -142.13 44.46
N LYS A 385 -15.04 -142.27 43.53
CA LYS A 385 -14.20 -143.48 43.41
C LYS A 385 -13.23 -143.68 44.58
N LYS A 386 -12.78 -142.59 45.22
CA LYS A 386 -11.88 -142.62 46.38
C LYS A 386 -12.60 -142.75 47.73
N LEU A 387 -13.91 -142.47 47.79
CA LEU A 387 -14.70 -142.58 49.02
C LEU A 387 -15.22 -144.01 49.31
N ASN A 388 -15.28 -144.89 48.31
CA ASN A 388 -15.80 -146.26 48.44
C ASN A 388 -14.76 -147.31 48.90
N GLY A 389 -13.61 -146.88 49.43
CA GLY A 389 -12.57 -147.83 49.83
C GLY A 389 -11.56 -147.26 50.82
N LYS A 390 -11.96 -147.08 52.08
CA LYS A 390 -11.23 -147.54 53.30
C LYS A 390 -11.82 -146.93 54.58
N GLN A 391 -11.82 -147.79 55.59
CA GLN A 391 -12.37 -147.66 56.94
C GLN A 391 -11.21 -147.49 57.94
N PHE A 392 -11.50 -147.01 59.16
CA PHE A 392 -10.65 -146.92 60.38
C PHE A 392 -9.69 -145.73 60.48
N GLN A 393 -9.35 -145.15 61.64
CA GLN A 393 -9.91 -144.96 63.00
C GLN A 393 -8.85 -144.13 63.76
N HIS A 394 -9.25 -143.54 64.88
CA HIS A 394 -8.43 -143.03 65.99
C HIS A 394 -7.78 -141.64 65.91
N ILE A 395 -8.31 -140.81 66.82
CA ILE A 395 -7.79 -139.55 67.37
C ILE A 395 -6.62 -139.89 68.29
N ASP A 396 -5.50 -139.18 68.14
CA ASP A 396 -4.37 -139.23 69.06
C ASP A 396 -4.07 -137.81 69.59
N SER A 397 -4.09 -137.69 70.92
CA SER A 397 -4.11 -136.44 71.68
C SER A 397 -2.72 -135.81 71.90
N SER A 398 -1.76 -136.08 71.01
CA SER A 398 -0.45 -135.40 70.96
C SER A 398 -0.38 -134.33 69.85
N SER A 399 -1.35 -134.33 68.92
CA SER A 399 -1.40 -133.38 67.80
C SER A 399 -1.96 -132.00 68.18
N LEU A 400 -2.52 -131.83 69.39
CA LEU A 400 -3.12 -130.57 69.84
C LEU A 400 -2.09 -129.60 70.46
N GLU A 401 -1.05 -130.12 71.13
CA GLU A 401 0.04 -129.28 71.68
C GLU A 401 0.98 -128.78 70.58
N GLN A 402 1.25 -129.60 69.55
CA GLN A 402 2.02 -129.20 68.39
C GLN A 402 1.26 -128.16 67.52
N ALA A 403 -0.07 -128.27 67.45
CA ALA A 403 -0.91 -127.26 66.83
C ALA A 403 -0.91 -125.93 67.62
N ASN A 404 -0.95 -125.96 68.95
CA ASN A 404 -0.91 -124.75 69.78
C ASN A 404 0.45 -124.04 69.76
N PHE A 405 1.56 -124.77 69.67
CA PHE A 405 2.87 -124.17 69.43
C PHE A 405 2.94 -123.50 68.04
N THR A 406 2.43 -124.19 67.01
CA THR A 406 2.40 -123.66 65.63
C THR A 406 1.49 -122.44 65.50
N ILE A 407 0.33 -122.44 66.17
CA ILE A 407 -0.59 -121.30 66.23
C ILE A 407 0.07 -120.12 66.96
N SER A 408 0.76 -120.35 68.07
CA SER A 408 1.48 -119.29 68.79
C SER A 408 2.62 -118.69 67.96
N GLN A 409 3.34 -119.52 67.20
CA GLN A 409 4.37 -119.07 66.27
C GLN A 409 3.76 -118.26 65.11
N GLN A 410 2.61 -118.69 64.58
CA GLN A 410 1.86 -117.97 63.56
C GLN A 410 1.32 -116.63 64.06
N TYR A 411 0.86 -116.53 65.32
CA TYR A 411 0.46 -115.26 65.92
C TYR A 411 1.62 -114.27 66.03
N LEU A 412 2.81 -114.75 66.40
CA LEU A 412 4.02 -113.92 66.43
C LEU A 412 4.43 -113.46 65.03
N THR A 413 4.36 -114.35 64.02
CA THR A 413 4.63 -113.98 62.62
C THR A 413 3.61 -112.98 62.07
N ILE A 414 2.32 -113.15 62.38
CA ILE A 414 1.26 -112.22 61.97
C ILE A 414 1.44 -110.86 62.67
N SER A 415 1.86 -110.83 63.93
CA SER A 415 2.17 -109.58 64.64
C SER A 415 3.34 -108.85 63.97
N ASN A 416 4.44 -109.55 63.72
CA ASN A 416 5.61 -108.96 63.06
C ASN A 416 5.30 -108.48 61.63
N LEU A 417 4.44 -109.19 60.89
CA LEU A 417 4.00 -108.77 59.57
C LEU A 417 3.06 -107.57 59.64
N ARG A 418 2.20 -107.46 60.66
CA ARG A 418 1.38 -106.25 60.89
C ARG A 418 2.24 -105.05 61.23
N ASP A 419 3.25 -105.22 62.07
CA ASP A 419 4.17 -104.13 62.43
C ASP A 419 4.97 -103.69 61.19
N ALA A 420 5.50 -104.63 60.41
CA ALA A 420 6.18 -104.34 59.14
C ALA A 420 5.27 -103.66 58.10
N LEU A 421 3.99 -104.04 58.04
CA LEU A 421 3.03 -103.41 57.13
C LEU A 421 2.67 -101.99 57.58
N THR A 422 2.61 -101.75 58.89
CA THR A 422 2.35 -100.44 59.47
C THR A 422 3.55 -99.51 59.26
N GLU A 423 4.77 -100.04 59.41
CA GLU A 423 6.04 -99.38 59.07
C GLU A 423 6.10 -99.05 57.56
N CYS A 424 5.81 -100.00 56.68
CA CYS A 424 5.76 -99.76 55.23
C CYS A 424 4.70 -98.72 54.84
N LYS A 425 3.54 -98.72 55.51
CA LYS A 425 2.48 -97.75 55.26
C LYS A 425 2.90 -96.35 55.75
N SER A 426 3.54 -96.26 56.91
CA SER A 426 4.15 -95.02 57.41
C SER A 426 5.19 -94.47 56.43
N GLN A 427 6.10 -95.32 55.93
CA GLN A 427 7.11 -94.95 54.93
C GLN A 427 6.49 -94.56 53.58
N LEU A 428 5.42 -95.23 53.15
CA LEU A 428 4.68 -94.88 51.94
C LEU A 428 3.96 -93.53 52.08
N ASP A 429 3.38 -93.25 53.24
CA ASP A 429 2.71 -91.97 53.53
C ASP A 429 3.72 -90.83 53.74
N GLU A 430 4.91 -91.12 54.25
CA GLU A 430 6.08 -90.22 54.30
C GLU A 430 6.60 -89.91 52.88
N LEU A 431 6.71 -90.92 52.01
CA LEU A 431 7.09 -90.75 50.60
C LEU A 431 6.03 -90.00 49.81
N LYS A 432 4.73 -90.24 50.06
CA LYS A 432 3.64 -89.45 49.46
C LYS A 432 3.68 -87.99 49.93
N ARG A 433 3.91 -87.73 51.21
CA ARG A 433 4.09 -86.34 51.72
C ARG A 433 5.31 -85.66 51.11
N LYS A 434 6.43 -86.37 50.93
CA LYS A 434 7.63 -85.83 50.27
C LYS A 434 7.46 -85.63 48.76
N SER A 435 6.78 -86.53 48.05
CA SER A 435 6.49 -86.38 46.60
C SER A 435 5.51 -85.24 46.32
N VAL A 436 4.40 -85.16 47.07
CA VAL A 436 3.39 -84.11 46.86
C VAL A 436 3.97 -82.74 47.19
N ASN A 437 4.79 -82.58 48.23
CA ASN A 437 5.38 -81.28 48.56
C ASN A 437 6.50 -80.85 47.61
N ASN A 438 7.33 -81.76 47.10
CA ASN A 438 8.43 -81.40 46.20
C ASN A 438 7.94 -81.11 44.78
N ASP A 439 7.02 -81.92 44.27
CA ASP A 439 6.47 -81.72 42.93
C ASP A 439 5.57 -80.48 42.90
N HIS A 440 4.78 -80.24 43.96
CA HIS A 440 3.91 -79.06 44.02
C HIS A 440 4.71 -77.77 44.21
N ALA A 441 5.75 -77.75 45.06
CA ALA A 441 6.62 -76.59 45.22
C ALA A 441 7.45 -76.28 43.95
N GLN A 442 7.95 -77.31 43.25
CA GLN A 442 8.62 -77.12 41.96
C GLN A 442 7.66 -76.65 40.87
N LEU A 443 6.42 -77.16 40.84
CA LEU A 443 5.40 -76.69 39.90
C LEU A 443 5.01 -75.24 40.19
N GLU A 444 4.85 -74.89 41.47
CA GLU A 444 4.49 -73.54 41.91
C GLU A 444 5.61 -72.55 41.62
N GLN A 445 6.87 -72.93 41.86
CA GLN A 445 8.03 -72.14 41.46
C GLN A 445 8.14 -71.97 39.94
N LYS A 446 7.88 -73.03 39.16
CA LYS A 446 7.81 -72.94 37.69
C LYS A 446 6.64 -72.06 37.23
N CYS A 447 5.47 -72.16 37.85
CA CYS A 447 4.32 -71.31 37.56
C CYS A 447 4.61 -69.84 37.86
N VAL A 448 5.30 -69.53 38.96
CA VAL A 448 5.75 -68.16 39.27
C VAL A 448 6.76 -67.66 38.23
N ILE A 449 7.70 -68.50 37.80
CA ILE A 449 8.63 -68.15 36.71
C ILE A 449 7.90 -67.91 35.39
N TYR A 450 6.93 -68.76 35.04
CA TYR A 450 6.12 -68.60 33.83
C TYR A 450 5.22 -67.36 33.90
N LEU A 451 4.61 -67.07 35.05
CA LEU A 451 3.82 -65.86 35.27
C LEU A 451 4.68 -64.61 35.11
N LYS A 452 5.91 -64.61 35.66
CA LYS A 452 6.86 -63.50 35.49
C LYS A 452 7.28 -63.34 34.03
N LYS A 453 7.46 -64.45 33.31
CA LYS A 453 7.78 -64.44 31.87
C LYS A 453 6.61 -63.98 31.00
N ILE A 454 5.37 -64.33 31.36
CA ILE A 454 4.15 -63.84 30.72
C ILE A 454 3.99 -62.35 30.99
N GLN A 455 4.24 -61.86 32.21
CA GLN A 455 4.23 -60.43 32.49
C GLN A 455 5.28 -59.66 31.68
N GLN A 456 6.49 -60.21 31.56
CA GLN A 456 7.54 -59.63 30.70
C GLN A 456 7.14 -59.62 29.22
N LEU A 457 6.53 -60.70 28.73
CA LEU A 457 6.01 -60.77 27.36
C LEU A 457 4.87 -59.78 27.15
N ASN A 458 3.95 -59.62 28.10
CA ASN A 458 2.89 -58.63 28.00
C ASN A 458 3.45 -57.20 27.99
N SER A 459 4.40 -56.87 28.88
CA SER A 459 5.05 -55.56 28.83
C SER A 459 5.81 -55.32 27.52
N LEU A 460 6.35 -56.36 26.90
CA LEU A 460 6.99 -56.27 25.59
C LEU A 460 5.96 -56.10 24.47
N VAL A 461 4.81 -56.76 24.56
CA VAL A 461 3.69 -56.58 23.62
C VAL A 461 3.14 -55.17 23.73
N ASP A 462 2.93 -54.64 24.93
CA ASP A 462 2.47 -53.26 25.16
C ASP A 462 3.49 -52.27 24.57
N TYR A 463 4.78 -52.47 24.83
CA TYR A 463 5.85 -51.66 24.24
C TYR A 463 5.87 -51.73 22.71
N LEU A 464 5.68 -52.93 22.13
CA LEU A 464 5.64 -53.10 20.68
C LEU A 464 4.38 -52.51 20.05
N GLN A 465 3.25 -52.52 20.76
CA GLN A 465 2.01 -51.85 20.34
C GLN A 465 2.18 -50.34 20.36
N ASP A 466 2.75 -49.78 21.42
CA ASP A 466 3.07 -48.35 21.49
C ASP A 466 4.10 -47.96 20.42
N ALA A 467 5.12 -48.79 20.19
CA ALA A 467 6.10 -48.56 19.12
C ALA A 467 5.45 -48.62 17.73
N ASN A 468 4.53 -49.56 17.50
CA ASN A 468 3.82 -49.69 16.23
C ASN A 468 2.85 -48.51 16.02
N LEU A 469 2.12 -48.09 17.06
CA LEU A 469 1.27 -46.90 17.02
C LEU A 469 2.09 -45.65 16.71
N ASN A 470 3.25 -45.47 17.35
CA ASN A 470 4.15 -44.36 17.04
C ASN A 470 4.69 -44.43 15.61
N LEU A 471 4.98 -45.62 15.09
CA LEU A 471 5.36 -45.79 13.68
C LEU A 471 4.21 -45.44 12.73
N GLU A 472 2.98 -45.81 13.06
CA GLU A 472 1.79 -45.46 12.28
C GLU A 472 1.52 -43.96 12.29
N ILE A 473 1.64 -43.30 13.44
CA ILE A 473 1.56 -41.83 13.58
C ILE A 473 2.65 -41.16 12.74
N ASN A 474 3.91 -41.58 12.91
CA ASN A 474 5.03 -41.01 12.14
C ASN A 474 4.88 -41.25 10.64
N MET A 475 4.36 -42.41 10.22
CA MET A 475 4.10 -42.71 8.81
C MET A 475 2.95 -41.84 8.27
N PHE A 476 1.92 -41.58 9.07
CA PHE A 476 0.84 -40.68 8.70
C PHE A 476 1.32 -39.24 8.56
N GLU A 477 2.08 -38.74 9.53
CA GLU A 477 2.72 -37.41 9.47
C GLU A 477 3.63 -37.30 8.25
N PHE A 478 4.46 -38.31 8.01
CA PHE A 478 5.33 -38.36 6.83
C PHE A 478 4.55 -38.33 5.51
N VAL A 479 3.45 -39.08 5.39
CA VAL A 479 2.58 -39.05 4.20
C VAL A 479 1.90 -37.70 4.04
N GLN A 480 1.50 -37.07 5.14
CA GLN A 480 0.93 -35.72 5.13
C GLN A 480 1.98 -34.68 4.68
N ASP A 481 3.20 -34.77 5.18
CA ASP A 481 4.32 -33.91 4.80
C ASP A 481 4.69 -34.10 3.32
N ILE A 482 4.71 -35.34 2.83
CA ILE A 482 4.86 -35.61 1.39
C ILE A 482 3.75 -34.93 0.60
N ALA A 483 2.48 -35.05 0.99
CA ALA A 483 1.38 -34.41 0.28
C ALA A 483 1.49 -32.88 0.29
N ILE A 484 1.94 -32.29 1.39
CA ILE A 484 2.22 -30.85 1.50
C ILE A 484 3.37 -30.47 0.57
N LEU A 485 4.47 -31.23 0.58
CA LEU A 485 5.64 -31.00 -0.27
C LEU A 485 5.30 -31.17 -1.76
N GLU A 486 4.50 -32.17 -2.12
CA GLU A 486 3.99 -32.37 -3.49
C GLU A 486 3.13 -31.18 -3.93
N MET A 487 2.25 -30.68 -3.05
CA MET A 487 1.42 -29.51 -3.33
C MET A 487 2.28 -28.23 -3.47
N GLN A 488 3.31 -28.06 -2.63
CA GLN A 488 4.28 -26.98 -2.77
C GLN A 488 5.09 -27.09 -4.04
N LEU A 489 5.58 -28.29 -4.38
CA LEU A 489 6.32 -28.57 -5.61
C LEU A 489 5.46 -28.31 -6.83
N PHE A 490 4.18 -28.67 -6.81
CA PHE A 490 3.21 -28.30 -7.84
C PHE A 490 3.05 -26.78 -7.95
N LYS A 491 2.95 -26.05 -6.83
CA LYS A 491 2.89 -24.59 -6.79
C LYS A 491 4.18 -23.96 -7.36
N TYR A 492 5.35 -24.52 -7.05
CA TYR A 492 6.63 -24.07 -7.60
C TYR A 492 6.74 -24.37 -9.09
N GLN A 493 6.33 -25.55 -9.56
CA GLN A 493 6.26 -25.88 -10.98
C GLN A 493 5.31 -24.94 -11.73
N LEU A 494 4.18 -24.56 -11.11
CA LEU A 494 3.25 -23.58 -11.68
C LEU A 494 3.90 -22.20 -11.77
N ARG A 495 4.58 -21.74 -10.71
CA ARG A 495 5.36 -20.49 -10.73
C ARG A 495 6.50 -20.52 -11.75
N LEU A 496 7.21 -21.63 -11.88
CA LEU A 496 8.25 -21.83 -12.88
C LEU A 496 7.68 -21.82 -14.29
N LYS A 497 6.49 -22.40 -14.52
CA LYS A 497 5.80 -22.30 -15.82
C LYS A 497 5.38 -20.87 -16.13
N ILE A 498 4.84 -20.15 -15.15
CA ILE A 498 4.50 -18.72 -15.29
C ILE A 498 5.78 -17.93 -15.61
N SER A 499 6.83 -18.10 -14.81
CA SER A 499 8.11 -17.42 -14.99
C SER A 499 8.80 -17.79 -16.31
N ASN A 500 8.74 -19.05 -16.75
CA ASN A 500 9.23 -19.48 -18.06
C ASN A 500 8.38 -18.91 -19.20
N SER A 501 7.07 -18.74 -19.00
CA SER A 501 6.19 -18.07 -19.97
C SER A 501 6.50 -16.57 -20.06
N ASP A 502 6.84 -15.94 -18.94
CA ASP A 502 7.29 -14.55 -18.87
C ASP A 502 8.69 -14.40 -19.47
N PHE A 503 9.59 -15.36 -19.24
CA PHE A 503 10.92 -15.42 -19.83
C PHE A 503 10.89 -15.67 -21.33
N THR A 504 10.01 -16.55 -21.83
CA THR A 504 9.82 -16.75 -23.28
C THR A 504 9.10 -15.57 -23.94
N LYS A 505 8.20 -14.86 -23.24
CA LYS A 505 7.70 -13.55 -23.67
C LYS A 505 8.83 -12.51 -23.73
N GLY A 506 9.73 -12.50 -22.75
CA GLY A 506 10.93 -11.66 -22.72
C GLY A 506 11.88 -11.97 -23.89
N ILE A 507 12.18 -13.24 -24.16
CA ILE A 507 13.01 -13.67 -25.30
C ILE A 507 12.33 -13.32 -26.63
N LYS A 508 11.00 -13.46 -26.74
CA LYS A 508 10.25 -13.01 -27.93
C LYS A 508 10.31 -11.50 -28.11
N GLN A 509 10.25 -10.72 -27.04
CA GLN A 509 10.49 -9.27 -27.06
C GLN A 509 11.94 -8.92 -27.44
N SER A 510 12.92 -9.73 -27.02
CA SER A 510 14.34 -9.55 -27.41
C SER A 510 14.66 -9.99 -28.85
N THR A 511 13.98 -11.02 -29.39
CA THR A 511 14.14 -11.46 -30.78
C THR A 511 13.32 -10.63 -31.77
N SER A 512 12.18 -10.05 -31.37
CA SER A 512 11.50 -9.01 -32.14
C SER A 512 12.29 -7.70 -32.20
N HIS A 513 13.18 -7.46 -31.23
CA HIS A 513 14.04 -6.28 -31.18
C HIS A 513 15.20 -6.27 -32.20
N VAL A 514 15.48 -7.40 -32.88
CA VAL A 514 16.51 -7.47 -33.93
C VAL A 514 15.91 -7.28 -35.34
N VAL A 515 14.57 -7.24 -35.49
CA VAL A 515 13.89 -7.00 -36.79
C VAL A 515 13.02 -5.74 -36.80
N ALA A 516 12.85 -5.03 -35.68
CA ALA A 516 12.09 -3.78 -35.65
C ALA A 516 12.78 -2.70 -34.80
N SER A 517 13.48 -1.80 -35.46
CA SER A 517 13.97 -0.53 -34.94
C SER A 517 13.01 0.60 -35.34
N ALA A 518 11.95 0.80 -34.55
CA ALA A 518 11.25 2.08 -34.35
C ALA A 518 10.20 1.92 -33.23
N ALA A 519 10.14 2.93 -32.35
CA ALA A 519 9.16 3.15 -31.29
C ALA A 519 9.30 2.35 -29.97
N HIS A 520 9.45 3.16 -28.91
CA HIS A 520 9.21 2.97 -27.48
C HIS A 520 9.84 1.80 -26.73
N SER A 521 10.72 2.22 -25.83
CA SER A 521 11.47 1.46 -24.85
C SER A 521 10.63 1.06 -23.64
N SER A 522 10.93 -0.16 -23.21
CA SER A 522 11.23 -0.54 -21.84
C SER A 522 10.18 -1.24 -20.98
N PRO A 523 10.67 -2.17 -20.13
CA PRO A 523 9.93 -3.33 -19.65
C PRO A 523 9.68 -3.25 -18.14
N SER A 524 8.52 -3.73 -17.68
CA SER A 524 8.28 -4.04 -16.27
C SER A 524 6.94 -4.76 -16.14
N GLN A 525 6.93 -6.00 -15.65
CA GLN A 525 6.79 -6.29 -14.22
C GLN A 525 6.34 -7.73 -14.01
N ILE A 526 6.99 -8.34 -13.03
CA ILE A 526 6.65 -9.61 -12.42
C ILE A 526 5.96 -9.30 -11.08
N ILE A 527 4.89 -10.05 -10.82
CA ILE A 527 4.33 -10.45 -9.51
C ILE A 527 3.18 -9.63 -8.87
N LYS A 528 2.05 -10.37 -8.81
CA LYS A 528 1.07 -10.58 -7.73
C LYS A 528 -0.13 -9.65 -7.58
N GLU A 529 -1.23 -10.17 -8.12
CA GLU A 529 -2.42 -10.48 -7.33
C GLU A 529 -2.12 -11.49 -6.21
N SER A 530 -2.78 -11.30 -5.06
CA SER A 530 -3.70 -12.30 -4.53
C SER A 530 -4.37 -11.82 -3.25
N SER A 531 -5.69 -11.66 -3.28
CA SER A 531 -6.57 -11.83 -2.13
C SER A 531 -8.00 -12.09 -2.60
N SER A 532 -8.47 -13.31 -2.41
CA SER A 532 -9.74 -13.62 -1.72
C SER A 532 -9.96 -15.13 -1.69
N SER A 533 -9.96 -15.72 -0.49
CA SER A 533 -10.47 -17.06 -0.25
C SER A 533 -11.09 -17.09 1.15
N ASN A 534 -12.41 -16.97 1.21
CA ASN A 534 -13.22 -17.36 2.36
C ASN A 534 -14.15 -18.45 1.84
N ASN A 535 -13.89 -19.72 2.19
CA ASN A 535 -14.89 -20.82 2.17
C ASN A 535 -14.34 -22.18 2.70
N ASP A 536 -13.52 -22.20 3.76
CA ASP A 536 -12.97 -23.46 4.30
C ASP A 536 -13.71 -24.03 5.54
N GLU A 537 -14.81 -23.41 5.97
CA GLU A 537 -15.50 -23.82 7.21
C GLU A 537 -16.47 -25.01 7.09
N LYS A 538 -16.66 -25.61 5.90
CA LYS A 538 -17.59 -26.74 5.70
C LYS A 538 -16.95 -28.12 5.56
N VAL A 539 -15.63 -28.22 5.47
CA VAL A 539 -14.94 -29.51 5.23
C VAL A 539 -14.53 -30.20 6.53
N VAL A 540 -14.46 -29.47 7.65
CA VAL A 540 -14.03 -30.02 8.96
C VAL A 540 -15.15 -30.82 9.66
N GLU A 541 -16.42 -30.47 9.45
CA GLU A 541 -17.57 -31.16 10.11
C GLU A 541 -17.84 -32.56 9.52
N SER A 542 -17.44 -32.82 8.26
CA SER A 542 -17.67 -34.11 7.58
C SER A 542 -16.66 -35.19 7.95
N LYS A 543 -15.51 -34.81 8.52
CA LYS A 543 -14.44 -35.74 8.94
C LYS A 543 -14.76 -36.42 10.29
N LYS A 544 -15.55 -35.76 11.14
CA LYS A 544 -15.97 -36.24 12.47
C LYS A 544 -17.05 -37.34 12.41
N GLN A 545 -17.69 -37.53 11.26
CA GLN A 545 -18.71 -38.58 11.05
C GLN A 545 -18.14 -39.91 10.54
N PHE A 546 -16.89 -39.95 10.06
CA PHE A 546 -16.25 -41.16 9.55
C PHE A 546 -15.51 -41.95 10.66
N GLU A 547 -15.08 -41.28 11.74
CA GLU A 547 -14.40 -41.90 12.89
C GLU A 547 -15.32 -42.76 13.77
N ASN A 548 -16.64 -42.51 13.75
CA ASN A 548 -17.61 -43.31 14.53
C ASN A 548 -18.02 -44.64 13.87
N GLY A 549 -17.51 -44.96 12.67
CA GLY A 549 -17.82 -46.20 11.95
C GLY A 549 -16.82 -47.35 12.19
N LEU A 550 -15.68 -47.09 12.83
CA LEU A 550 -14.54 -48.02 12.91
C LEU A 550 -14.38 -48.70 14.28
N HIS A 551 -15.49 -48.93 15.01
CA HIS A 551 -15.49 -49.56 16.34
C HIS A 551 -16.34 -50.83 16.45
N VAL A 552 -16.61 -51.50 15.32
CA VAL A 552 -17.38 -52.76 15.29
C VAL A 552 -16.52 -53.98 14.90
N GLY A 553 -15.25 -53.80 14.51
CA GLY A 553 -14.38 -54.89 14.05
C GLY A 553 -13.55 -55.60 15.13
N GLU A 554 -13.35 -55.01 16.32
CA GLU A 554 -12.42 -55.56 17.32
C GLU A 554 -13.06 -56.60 18.26
N LYS A 555 -14.40 -56.71 18.26
CA LYS A 555 -15.13 -57.62 19.15
C LYS A 555 -15.20 -59.06 18.63
N ASP A 556 -14.96 -59.28 17.34
CA ASP A 556 -15.09 -60.59 16.69
C ASP A 556 -13.77 -61.37 16.63
N ILE A 557 -12.63 -60.69 16.73
CA ILE A 557 -11.29 -61.32 16.74
C ILE A 557 -10.97 -61.94 18.12
N ALA A 558 -11.49 -61.34 19.21
CA ALA A 558 -11.33 -61.87 20.56
C ALA A 558 -12.06 -63.22 20.78
N ASN A 559 -13.14 -63.49 20.03
CA ASN A 559 -13.92 -64.73 20.16
C ASN A 559 -13.26 -65.93 19.45
N LEU A 560 -12.58 -65.71 18.31
CA LEU A 560 -11.90 -66.77 17.55
C LEU A 560 -10.65 -67.32 18.25
N SER A 561 -9.93 -66.49 19.02
CA SER A 561 -8.76 -66.93 19.80
C SER A 561 -9.14 -67.84 20.97
N ASN A 562 -10.33 -67.63 21.55
CA ASN A 562 -10.83 -68.40 22.68
C ASN A 562 -11.33 -69.80 22.26
N ASP A 563 -11.86 -69.94 21.04
CA ASP A 563 -12.35 -71.22 20.50
C ASP A 563 -11.20 -72.17 20.11
N PHE A 564 -10.05 -71.63 19.67
CA PHE A 564 -8.86 -72.43 19.34
C PHE A 564 -8.18 -73.00 20.60
N ALA A 565 -8.18 -72.24 21.71
CA ALA A 565 -7.65 -72.68 23.00
C ALA A 565 -8.49 -73.80 23.64
N GLN A 566 -9.81 -73.82 23.40
CA GLN A 566 -10.69 -74.88 23.91
C GLN A 566 -10.58 -76.20 23.13
N LEU A 567 -10.22 -76.16 21.85
CA LEU A 567 -9.98 -77.35 21.03
C LEU A 567 -8.67 -78.06 21.39
N TRP A 568 -7.62 -77.31 21.73
CA TRP A 568 -6.33 -77.91 22.13
C TRP A 568 -6.44 -78.64 23.48
N LYS A 569 -7.19 -78.09 24.44
CA LYS A 569 -7.42 -78.67 25.78
C LYS A 569 -8.18 -80.00 25.75
N LYS A 570 -8.96 -80.29 24.70
CA LYS A 570 -9.75 -81.54 24.56
C LYS A 570 -8.97 -82.72 23.98
N SER A 571 -7.75 -82.53 23.45
CA SER A 571 -6.96 -83.64 22.88
C SER A 571 -6.11 -84.42 23.92
N TYR A 572 -6.10 -83.99 25.19
CA TYR A 572 -5.23 -84.53 26.24
C TYR A 572 -5.99 -85.28 27.35
N VAL A 573 -7.00 -86.08 27.03
CA VAL A 573 -7.59 -87.02 28.00
C VAL A 573 -8.09 -88.29 27.29
N ILE A 574 -7.23 -89.33 27.19
CA ILE A 574 -7.66 -90.74 27.30
C ILE A 574 -6.56 -91.51 28.07
N PRO A 575 -6.88 -92.30 29.13
CA PRO A 575 -5.91 -92.97 29.99
C PRO A 575 -5.43 -94.33 29.44
N LYS A 576 -4.22 -94.69 29.88
CA LYS A 576 -3.64 -96.04 29.82
C LYS A 576 -4.43 -97.01 30.70
N GLU A 577 -4.98 -98.06 30.11
CA GLU A 577 -5.19 -99.36 30.78
C GLU A 577 -4.95 -100.49 29.76
N LEU A 578 -4.45 -101.62 30.27
CA LEU A 578 -4.19 -102.90 29.63
C LEU A 578 -2.76 -103.12 29.11
N ASP A 579 -1.90 -103.47 30.07
CA ASP A 579 -0.83 -104.45 29.88
C ASP A 579 -1.31 -105.77 30.50
N GLY A 580 -1.24 -106.90 29.79
CA GLY A 580 -1.62 -108.19 30.39
C GLY A 580 -2.01 -109.36 29.46
N ASN A 581 -1.06 -109.81 28.66
CA ASN A 581 -0.83 -111.21 28.22
C ASN A 581 -1.51 -111.81 26.97
N ASN A 582 -0.60 -112.05 26.00
CA ASN A 582 -0.42 -113.23 25.16
C ASN A 582 -1.37 -113.50 23.99
N LEU A 583 -1.02 -112.97 22.80
CA LEU A 583 -1.15 -113.70 21.53
C LEU A 583 -0.26 -113.10 20.41
N LYS A 584 0.72 -113.92 19.99
CA LYS A 584 1.34 -114.11 18.65
C LYS A 584 1.65 -112.90 17.74
N LEU A 585 2.95 -112.81 17.42
CA LEU A 585 3.63 -112.15 16.28
C LEU A 585 2.72 -111.76 15.08
N PRO A 586 2.38 -110.47 14.93
CA PRO A 586 2.97 -109.61 13.88
C PRO A 586 3.39 -108.22 14.39
N MET A 587 3.24 -107.95 15.68
CA MET A 587 3.41 -106.61 16.26
C MET A 587 4.88 -106.17 16.40
N ILE A 588 5.84 -107.11 16.40
CA ILE A 588 7.28 -106.77 16.47
C ILE A 588 7.76 -106.13 15.17
N GLU A 589 7.17 -106.51 14.02
CA GLU A 589 7.53 -105.94 12.72
C GLU A 589 6.99 -104.51 12.59
N GLU A 590 5.74 -104.27 12.98
CA GLU A 590 5.15 -102.92 13.03
C GLU A 590 5.83 -102.02 14.07
N VAL A 591 6.17 -102.55 15.25
CA VAL A 591 6.92 -101.80 16.26
C VAL A 591 8.34 -101.51 15.79
N ASN A 592 8.98 -102.40 15.03
CA ASN A 592 10.29 -102.13 14.43
C ASN A 592 10.19 -101.15 13.24
N VAL A 593 9.13 -101.18 12.45
CA VAL A 593 8.85 -100.18 11.40
C VAL A 593 8.62 -98.81 12.03
N LEU A 594 7.74 -98.71 13.04
CA LEU A 594 7.49 -97.47 13.78
C LEU A 594 8.74 -97.00 14.53
N ARG A 595 9.54 -97.90 15.08
CA ARG A 595 10.84 -97.57 15.70
C ARG A 595 11.82 -97.04 14.66
N ASN A 596 11.90 -97.63 13.48
CA ASN A 596 12.76 -97.18 12.39
C ASN A 596 12.28 -95.84 11.81
N GLU A 597 10.97 -95.64 11.68
CA GLU A 597 10.36 -94.36 11.30
C GLU A 597 10.62 -93.29 12.36
N LEU A 598 10.48 -93.63 13.65
CA LEU A 598 10.76 -92.73 14.75
C LEU A 598 12.25 -92.38 14.81
N VAL A 599 13.16 -93.35 14.61
CA VAL A 599 14.60 -93.10 14.48
C VAL A 599 14.89 -92.23 13.25
N GLY A 600 14.19 -92.44 12.13
CA GLY A 600 14.28 -91.60 10.94
C GLY A 600 13.76 -90.17 11.16
N VAL A 601 12.69 -90.01 11.94
CA VAL A 601 12.18 -88.70 12.38
C VAL A 601 13.17 -88.03 13.32
N PHE A 602 13.73 -88.74 14.30
CA PHE A 602 14.76 -88.18 15.19
C PHE A 602 16.01 -87.77 14.40
N HIS A 603 16.46 -88.57 13.43
CA HIS A 603 17.58 -88.21 12.58
C HIS A 603 17.29 -86.96 11.74
N ARG A 604 16.08 -86.84 11.16
CA ARG A 604 15.64 -85.64 10.45
C ARG A 604 15.54 -84.43 11.37
N CYS A 605 15.04 -84.58 12.60
CA CYS A 605 14.99 -83.52 13.60
C CYS A 605 16.40 -83.08 14.02
N SER A 606 17.34 -84.01 14.22
CA SER A 606 18.75 -83.67 14.49
C SER A 606 19.40 -82.97 13.31
N LEU A 607 19.11 -83.38 12.08
CA LEU A 607 19.62 -82.71 10.87
C LEU A 607 19.02 -81.31 10.70
N LEU A 608 17.74 -81.13 11.01
CA LEU A 608 17.08 -79.83 10.99
C LEU A 608 17.59 -78.91 12.10
N LEU A 609 17.85 -79.45 13.30
CA LEU A 609 18.48 -78.71 14.39
C LEU A 609 19.89 -78.26 14.01
N ALA A 610 20.72 -79.15 13.45
CA ALA A 610 22.06 -78.80 12.98
C ALA A 610 22.02 -77.76 11.84
N LYS A 611 21.05 -77.87 10.91
CA LYS A 611 20.84 -76.85 9.87
C LYS A 611 20.36 -75.52 10.45
N ASN A 612 19.53 -75.55 11.48
CA ASN A 612 19.03 -74.34 12.14
C ASN A 612 20.14 -73.66 12.95
N GLU A 613 20.99 -74.44 13.63
CA GLU A 613 22.18 -73.92 14.30
C GLU A 613 23.19 -73.34 13.31
N ALA A 614 23.46 -74.03 12.19
CA ALA A 614 24.31 -73.51 11.12
C ALA A 614 23.76 -72.20 10.53
N ARG A 615 22.44 -72.13 10.31
CA ARG A 615 21.77 -70.92 9.80
C ARG A 615 21.75 -69.80 10.83
N ASN A 616 21.63 -70.09 12.12
CA ASN A 616 21.75 -69.11 13.19
C ASN A 616 23.18 -68.59 13.33
N LEU A 617 24.19 -69.42 13.11
CA LEU A 617 25.60 -69.01 13.05
C LEU A 617 25.87 -68.12 11.83
N GLU A 618 25.32 -68.45 10.66
CA GLU A 618 25.35 -67.56 9.49
C GLU A 618 24.63 -66.24 9.78
N LEU A 619 23.45 -66.27 10.41
CA LEU A 619 22.70 -65.07 10.77
C LEU A 619 23.47 -64.19 11.78
N MET A 620 24.09 -64.80 12.79
CA MET A 620 24.95 -64.10 13.76
C MET A 620 26.16 -63.46 13.06
N ASN A 621 26.81 -64.16 12.12
CA ASN A 621 27.92 -63.60 11.35
C ASN A 621 27.46 -62.47 10.41
N VAL A 622 26.23 -62.51 9.90
CA VAL A 622 25.61 -61.43 9.11
C VAL A 622 25.22 -60.22 9.97
N ILE A 623 24.87 -60.45 11.24
CA ILE A 623 24.51 -59.41 12.21
C ILE A 623 25.77 -58.77 12.84
N HIS A 624 26.87 -59.51 13.00
CA HIS A 624 28.13 -59.04 13.60
C HIS A 624 29.19 -58.64 12.58
N GLY A 625 28.87 -58.57 11.29
CA GLY A 625 29.79 -58.04 10.28
C GLY A 625 30.11 -56.57 10.54
N GLU A 626 31.34 -56.29 10.99
CA GLU A 626 31.86 -54.97 11.38
C GLU A 626 31.63 -53.87 10.32
N GLN A 627 31.50 -54.23 9.03
CA GLN A 627 31.20 -53.29 7.94
C GLN A 627 29.78 -52.70 7.97
N ARG A 628 28.80 -53.35 8.62
CA ARG A 628 27.46 -52.76 8.76
C ARG A 628 27.43 -51.64 9.79
N ASN A 629 28.26 -51.70 10.83
CA ASN A 629 28.27 -50.67 11.87
C ASN A 629 28.74 -49.32 11.31
N GLU A 630 29.73 -49.30 10.42
CA GLU A 630 30.17 -48.06 9.76
C GLU A 630 29.09 -47.45 8.86
N VAL A 631 28.36 -48.28 8.12
CA VAL A 631 27.23 -47.82 7.29
C VAL A 631 26.08 -47.31 8.16
N TYR A 632 25.77 -47.99 9.27
CA TYR A 632 24.74 -47.53 10.20
C TYR A 632 25.11 -46.20 10.86
N GLU A 633 26.35 -46.04 11.34
CA GLU A 633 26.86 -44.79 11.92
C GLU A 633 26.87 -43.65 10.89
N HIS A 634 27.23 -43.94 9.64
CA HIS A 634 27.14 -42.96 8.55
C HIS A 634 25.68 -42.55 8.28
N THR A 635 24.75 -43.50 8.19
CA THR A 635 23.34 -43.18 7.98
C THR A 635 22.73 -42.43 9.16
N LEU A 636 23.14 -42.74 10.41
CA LEU A 636 22.74 -41.99 11.60
C LEU A 636 23.26 -40.55 11.56
N SER A 637 24.52 -40.36 11.13
CA SER A 637 25.11 -39.02 10.96
C SER A 637 24.41 -38.22 9.86
N GLU A 638 24.02 -38.85 8.75
CA GLU A 638 23.23 -38.21 7.70
C GLU A 638 21.83 -37.85 8.18
N LEU A 639 21.14 -38.74 8.90
CA LEU A 639 19.83 -38.45 9.49
C LEU A 639 19.90 -37.30 10.50
N GLN A 640 20.98 -37.23 11.30
CA GLN A 640 21.22 -36.13 12.21
C GLN A 640 21.42 -34.81 11.45
N SER A 641 22.23 -34.81 10.39
CA SER A 641 22.45 -33.63 9.54
C SER A 641 21.16 -33.15 8.87
N LEU A 642 20.34 -34.07 8.36
CA LEU A 642 19.04 -33.74 7.76
C LEU A 642 18.08 -33.17 8.81
N ARG A 643 18.12 -33.69 10.04
CA ARG A 643 17.31 -33.15 11.15
C ARG A 643 17.70 -31.72 11.52
N ASP A 644 19.00 -31.44 11.56
CA ASP A 644 19.51 -30.09 11.81
C ASP A 644 19.10 -29.14 10.68
N GLU A 645 19.13 -29.59 9.43
CA GLU A 645 18.68 -28.82 8.28
C GLU A 645 17.17 -28.53 8.33
N ILE A 646 16.34 -29.52 8.68
CA ILE A 646 14.90 -29.33 8.90
C ILE A 646 14.65 -28.28 9.98
N THR A 647 15.34 -28.39 11.12
CA THR A 647 15.19 -27.44 12.23
C THR A 647 15.59 -26.01 11.83
N GLN A 648 16.64 -25.86 11.01
CA GLN A 648 17.02 -24.55 10.46
C GLN A 648 15.98 -23.99 9.48
N LEU A 649 15.40 -24.84 8.62
CA LEU A 649 14.35 -24.44 7.69
C LEU A 649 13.06 -24.05 8.41
N GLU A 650 12.69 -24.77 9.47
CA GLU A 650 11.55 -24.43 10.34
C GLU A 650 11.74 -23.07 11.00
N SER A 651 12.92 -22.80 11.56
CA SER A 651 13.26 -21.50 12.15
C SER A 651 13.18 -20.36 11.14
N LYS A 652 13.71 -20.56 9.92
CA LYS A 652 13.59 -19.56 8.83
C LYS A 652 12.14 -19.37 8.37
N ASN A 653 11.35 -20.44 8.31
CA ASN A 653 9.93 -20.33 7.97
C ASN A 653 9.15 -19.55 9.03
N GLU A 654 9.47 -19.72 10.31
CA GLU A 654 8.88 -18.92 11.39
C GLU A 654 9.26 -17.44 11.29
N GLU A 655 10.50 -17.13 10.94
CA GLU A 655 10.94 -15.75 10.68
C GLU A 655 10.23 -15.13 9.47
N HIS A 656 10.06 -15.89 8.39
CA HIS A 656 9.31 -15.44 7.22
C HIS A 656 7.83 -15.23 7.53
N LEU A 657 7.20 -16.07 8.37
CA LEU A 657 5.83 -15.86 8.83
C LEU A 657 5.70 -14.57 9.63
N LYS A 658 6.62 -14.31 10.58
CA LYS A 658 6.68 -13.03 11.31
C LYS A 658 6.82 -11.82 10.36
N HIS A 659 7.61 -11.95 9.30
CA HIS A 659 7.75 -10.89 8.31
C HIS A 659 6.46 -10.67 7.49
N ILE A 660 5.76 -11.75 7.14
CA ILE A 660 4.45 -11.68 6.46
C ILE A 660 3.42 -11.00 7.37
N ASP A 661 3.37 -11.33 8.65
CA ASP A 661 2.44 -10.72 9.60
C ASP A 661 2.72 -9.21 9.77
N ASN A 662 4.00 -8.82 9.85
CA ASN A 662 4.38 -7.41 9.89
C ASN A 662 3.97 -6.65 8.62
N LEU A 663 4.14 -7.27 7.45
CA LEU A 663 3.71 -6.70 6.18
C LEU A 663 2.18 -6.58 6.10
N GLN A 664 1.43 -7.57 6.60
CA GLN A 664 -0.03 -7.50 6.68
C GLN A 664 -0.49 -6.37 7.60
N CYS A 665 0.11 -6.23 8.79
CA CYS A 665 -0.16 -5.11 9.69
C CYS A 665 0.11 -3.76 9.01
N SER A 666 1.23 -3.63 8.30
CA SER A 666 1.59 -2.41 7.57
C SER A 666 0.61 -2.11 6.42
N TYR A 667 0.18 -3.15 5.70
CA TYR A 667 -0.83 -3.03 4.65
C TYR A 667 -2.19 -2.57 5.18
N THR A 668 -2.64 -3.12 6.32
CA THR A 668 -3.91 -2.69 6.94
C THR A 668 -3.87 -1.22 7.39
N HIS A 669 -2.73 -0.73 7.89
CA HIS A 669 -2.55 0.68 8.20
C HIS A 669 -2.63 1.55 6.94
N LEU A 670 -1.90 1.17 5.89
CA LEU A 670 -1.93 1.89 4.62
C LEU A 670 -3.32 1.92 4.00
N GLN A 671 -4.06 0.80 4.08
CA GLN A 671 -5.44 0.72 3.61
C GLN A 671 -6.38 1.66 4.39
N HIS A 672 -6.20 1.76 5.69
CA HIS A 672 -6.97 2.68 6.53
C HIS A 672 -6.65 4.16 6.21
N ASP A 673 -5.39 4.50 5.99
CA ASP A 673 -5.00 5.86 5.61
C ASP A 673 -5.48 6.22 4.19
N TYR A 674 -5.45 5.26 3.26
CA TYR A 674 -6.08 5.41 1.95
C TYR A 674 -7.58 5.71 2.07
N GLN A 675 -8.32 4.99 2.91
CA GLN A 675 -9.75 5.25 3.14
C GLN A 675 -10.01 6.64 3.74
N LYS A 676 -9.12 7.13 4.63
CA LYS A 676 -9.21 8.50 5.14
C LYS A 676 -8.99 9.53 4.03
N ALA A 677 -7.99 9.31 3.16
CA ALA A 677 -7.70 10.19 2.04
C ALA A 677 -8.88 10.26 1.06
N VAL A 678 -9.51 9.12 0.74
CA VAL A 678 -10.72 9.07 -0.10
C VAL A 678 -11.86 9.90 0.52
N LYS A 679 -12.14 9.74 1.81
CA LYS A 679 -13.16 10.55 2.50
C LYS A 679 -12.85 12.05 2.47
N LEU A 680 -11.57 12.43 2.58
CA LEU A 680 -11.15 13.83 2.50
C LEU A 680 -11.37 14.39 1.09
N ILE A 681 -11.07 13.59 0.05
CA ILE A 681 -11.33 13.97 -1.34
C ILE A 681 -12.82 14.20 -1.56
N ASP A 682 -13.69 13.31 -1.07
CA ASP A 682 -15.15 13.49 -1.17
C ASP A 682 -15.63 14.80 -0.51
N ILE A 683 -15.07 15.14 0.68
CA ILE A 683 -15.37 16.40 1.36
C ILE A 683 -14.91 17.60 0.52
N LEU A 684 -13.72 17.53 -0.08
CA LEU A 684 -13.20 18.61 -0.93
C LEU A 684 -14.01 18.77 -2.22
N GLN A 685 -14.43 17.67 -2.84
CA GLN A 685 -15.31 17.69 -4.02
C GLN A 685 -16.64 18.36 -3.71
N ASN A 686 -17.26 18.04 -2.57
CA ASN A 686 -18.49 18.71 -2.13
C ASN A 686 -18.28 20.22 -1.92
N LYS A 687 -17.16 20.62 -1.30
CA LYS A 687 -16.82 22.05 -1.14
C LYS A 687 -16.62 22.75 -2.49
N ILE A 688 -16.00 22.11 -3.46
CA ILE A 688 -15.83 22.67 -4.82
C ILE A 688 -17.20 22.91 -5.47
N VAL A 689 -18.14 21.97 -5.32
CA VAL A 689 -19.51 22.13 -5.81
C VAL A 689 -20.19 23.31 -5.12
N ASP A 690 -20.06 23.45 -3.80
CA ASP A 690 -20.60 24.59 -3.05
C ASP A 690 -20.02 25.93 -3.53
N TYR A 691 -18.69 26.00 -3.74
CA TYR A 691 -18.05 27.20 -4.28
C TYR A 691 -18.53 27.53 -5.70
N LYS A 692 -18.75 26.52 -6.54
CA LYS A 692 -19.27 26.72 -7.89
C LYS A 692 -20.69 27.28 -7.85
N ASN A 693 -21.56 26.73 -7.01
CA ASN A 693 -22.92 27.22 -6.82
C ASN A 693 -22.93 28.67 -6.29
N ASN A 694 -22.06 28.99 -5.33
CA ASN A 694 -21.91 30.36 -4.84
C ASN A 694 -21.42 31.32 -5.92
N THR A 695 -20.47 30.90 -6.75
CA THR A 695 -19.97 31.70 -7.88
C THR A 695 -21.08 31.96 -8.91
N GLU A 696 -21.87 30.93 -9.23
CA GLU A 696 -23.02 31.07 -10.12
C GLU A 696 -24.06 32.03 -9.55
N ASN A 697 -24.36 31.95 -8.25
CA ASN A 697 -25.26 32.88 -7.55
C ASN A 697 -24.76 34.33 -7.61
N ILE A 698 -23.49 34.57 -7.24
CA ILE A 698 -22.87 35.91 -7.31
C ILE A 698 -22.89 36.45 -8.74
N SER A 699 -22.61 35.60 -9.74
CA SER A 699 -22.67 36.00 -11.15
C SER A 699 -24.10 36.38 -11.58
N GLY A 700 -25.11 35.68 -11.07
CA GLY A 700 -26.52 35.98 -11.29
C GLY A 700 -26.94 37.30 -10.66
N GLU A 701 -26.54 37.53 -9.41
CA GLU A 701 -26.78 38.80 -8.70
C GLU A 701 -26.08 39.97 -9.39
N SER A 702 -24.81 39.81 -9.77
CA SER A 702 -24.06 40.82 -10.52
C SER A 702 -24.76 41.18 -11.84
N ARG A 703 -25.25 40.18 -12.59
CA ARG A 703 -26.01 40.39 -13.82
C ARG A 703 -27.30 41.17 -13.56
N ASN A 704 -28.03 40.86 -12.50
CA ASN A 704 -29.22 41.60 -12.09
C ASN A 704 -28.92 43.06 -11.72
N VAL A 705 -27.81 43.31 -11.02
CA VAL A 705 -27.36 44.68 -10.70
C VAL A 705 -27.04 45.45 -11.98
N ILE A 706 -26.29 44.85 -12.91
CA ILE A 706 -25.95 45.48 -14.20
C ILE A 706 -27.23 45.81 -14.98
N ASP A 707 -28.21 44.89 -15.04
CA ASP A 707 -29.47 45.13 -15.75
C ASP A 707 -30.30 46.22 -15.07
N ASN A 708 -30.31 46.30 -13.73
CA ASN A 708 -30.98 47.37 -13.00
C ASN A 708 -30.32 48.73 -13.24
N VAL A 709 -28.99 48.81 -13.24
CA VAL A 709 -28.23 50.03 -13.56
C VAL A 709 -28.50 50.45 -15.02
N ARG A 710 -28.53 49.49 -15.96
CA ARG A 710 -28.88 49.76 -17.36
C ARG A 710 -30.28 50.37 -17.48
N ARG A 711 -31.29 49.76 -16.86
CA ARG A 711 -32.67 50.30 -16.84
C ARG A 711 -32.74 51.69 -16.21
N TRP A 712 -31.97 51.92 -15.14
CA TRP A 712 -31.90 53.24 -14.50
C TRP A 712 -31.28 54.28 -15.44
N LEU A 713 -30.20 53.95 -16.15
CA LEU A 713 -29.58 54.83 -17.15
C LEU A 713 -30.52 55.13 -18.32
N GLU A 714 -31.25 54.12 -18.81
CA GLU A 714 -32.29 54.31 -19.83
C GLU A 714 -33.38 55.28 -19.34
N HIS A 715 -33.83 55.12 -18.10
CA HIS A 715 -34.82 56.02 -17.51
C HIS A 715 -34.27 57.45 -17.32
N GLN A 716 -33.00 57.60 -16.91
CA GLN A 716 -32.34 58.90 -16.85
C GLN A 716 -32.20 59.56 -18.22
N ALA A 717 -31.92 58.80 -19.27
CA ALA A 717 -31.87 59.33 -20.63
C ALA A 717 -33.24 59.89 -21.06
N ILE A 718 -34.34 59.20 -20.73
CA ILE A 718 -35.70 59.68 -20.99
C ILE A 718 -35.98 60.98 -20.22
N ILE A 719 -35.63 61.04 -18.93
CA ILE A 719 -35.82 62.25 -18.11
C ILE A 719 -35.02 63.43 -18.69
N ASN A 720 -33.76 63.20 -19.06
CA ASN A 720 -32.91 64.24 -19.67
C ASN A 720 -33.51 64.73 -20.98
N GLN A 721 -34.02 63.83 -21.83
CA GLN A 721 -34.72 64.21 -23.07
C GLN A 721 -35.95 65.09 -22.79
N GLN A 722 -36.75 64.76 -21.76
CA GLN A 722 -37.89 65.57 -21.35
C GLN A 722 -37.48 66.96 -20.83
N ILE A 723 -36.40 67.03 -20.04
CA ILE A 723 -35.86 68.32 -19.55
C ILE A 723 -35.36 69.17 -20.72
N THR A 724 -34.61 68.59 -21.66
CA THR A 724 -34.14 69.30 -22.86
C THR A 724 -35.30 69.79 -23.70
N GLN A 725 -36.34 68.98 -23.90
CA GLN A 725 -37.54 69.38 -24.62
C GLN A 725 -38.21 70.57 -23.92
N LYS A 726 -38.44 70.49 -22.61
CA LYS A 726 -39.04 71.57 -21.83
C LYS A 726 -38.20 72.85 -21.85
N PHE A 727 -36.87 72.74 -21.78
CA PHE A 727 -35.97 73.88 -21.88
C PHE A 727 -36.09 74.56 -23.25
N ASN A 728 -36.19 73.78 -24.33
CA ASN A 728 -36.40 74.31 -25.67
C ASN A 728 -37.77 75.01 -25.78
N ASP A 729 -38.82 74.41 -25.24
CA ASP A 729 -40.16 75.01 -25.20
C ASP A 729 -40.16 76.34 -24.41
N ASP A 730 -39.46 76.37 -23.26
CA ASP A 730 -39.29 77.59 -22.45
C ASP A 730 -38.48 78.66 -23.21
N GLN A 731 -37.43 78.29 -23.95
CA GLN A 731 -36.65 79.21 -24.80
C GLN A 731 -37.50 79.81 -25.93
N LEU A 732 -38.33 79.00 -26.59
CA LEU A 732 -39.27 79.45 -27.60
C LEU A 732 -40.29 80.45 -27.01
N LEU A 733 -40.81 80.15 -25.81
CA LEU A 733 -41.70 81.06 -25.08
C LEU A 733 -41.01 82.39 -24.74
N ILE A 734 -39.76 82.35 -24.23
CA ILE A 734 -38.97 83.55 -23.95
C ILE A 734 -38.75 84.37 -25.22
N HIS A 735 -38.45 83.72 -26.35
CA HIS A 735 -38.28 84.41 -27.63
C HIS A 735 -39.57 85.12 -28.06
N SER A 736 -40.72 84.43 -28.02
CA SER A 736 -42.03 85.02 -28.33
C SER A 736 -42.38 86.19 -27.41
N LEU A 737 -42.04 86.10 -26.13
CA LEU A 737 -42.24 87.21 -25.18
C LEU A 737 -41.32 88.40 -25.49
N LYS A 738 -40.06 88.16 -25.87
CA LYS A 738 -39.14 89.23 -26.30
C LYS A 738 -39.65 89.95 -27.55
N GLU A 739 -40.16 89.21 -28.54
CA GLU A 739 -40.79 89.81 -29.73
C GLU A 739 -41.97 90.71 -29.35
N LYS A 740 -42.87 90.24 -28.48
CA LYS A 740 -43.99 91.05 -27.97
C LYS A 740 -43.54 92.29 -27.20
N VAL A 741 -42.46 92.21 -26.41
CA VAL A 741 -41.90 93.37 -25.71
C VAL A 741 -41.37 94.40 -26.71
N VAL A 742 -40.73 93.97 -27.79
CA VAL A 742 -40.26 94.86 -28.86
C VAL A 742 -41.43 95.51 -29.60
N GLU A 743 -42.50 94.75 -29.89
CA GLU A 743 -43.74 95.30 -30.45
C GLU A 743 -44.36 96.38 -29.55
N LEU A 744 -44.42 96.12 -28.24
CA LEU A 744 -44.94 97.09 -27.25
C LEU A 744 -44.02 98.31 -27.08
N GLN A 745 -42.71 98.14 -27.14
CA GLN A 745 -41.75 99.26 -27.10
C GLN A 745 -41.80 100.12 -28.38
N GLY A 746 -42.09 99.52 -29.53
CA GLY A 746 -42.31 100.23 -30.79
C GLY A 746 -43.54 101.15 -30.77
N LEU A 747 -44.53 100.86 -29.92
CA LEU A 747 -45.71 101.71 -29.71
C LEU A 747 -45.45 102.89 -28.76
N GLN A 748 -44.30 102.93 -28.05
CA GLN A 748 -44.01 103.93 -27.02
C GLN A 748 -43.19 105.13 -27.51
N CYS A 749 -42.93 105.27 -28.82
CA CYS A 749 -42.14 106.38 -29.38
C CYS A 749 -42.88 107.16 -30.47
N THR A 750 -43.96 107.84 -30.09
CA THR A 750 -44.50 108.99 -30.83
C THR A 750 -44.89 110.12 -29.89
N CYS A 751 -43.91 110.75 -29.25
CA CYS A 751 -44.05 112.09 -28.67
C CYS A 751 -42.76 112.88 -28.92
N LYS A 752 -42.75 113.59 -30.06
CA LYS A 752 -41.77 114.65 -30.32
C LYS A 752 -42.16 115.91 -29.54
N SER A 753 -41.10 116.65 -29.17
CA SER A 753 -41.01 118.08 -28.85
C SER A 753 -41.67 118.60 -27.56
N SER A 754 -40.85 119.15 -26.65
CA SER A 754 -40.73 120.61 -26.46
C SER A 754 -39.81 120.93 -25.27
N GLU A 755 -38.87 121.85 -25.50
CA GLU A 755 -38.03 122.51 -24.49
C GLU A 755 -38.86 123.27 -23.45
N ARG A 756 -38.47 123.23 -22.17
CA ARG A 756 -38.14 124.39 -21.30
C ARG A 756 -38.05 124.02 -19.82
N GLU A 757 -37.10 124.67 -19.17
CA GLU A 757 -36.87 124.78 -17.73
C GLU A 757 -38.11 125.29 -16.97
N GLN A 758 -38.45 124.71 -15.81
CA GLN A 758 -38.72 125.43 -14.55
C GLN A 758 -39.12 124.51 -13.39
N GLU A 759 -38.90 125.04 -12.19
CA GLU A 759 -39.03 124.48 -10.84
C GLU A 759 -40.44 123.94 -10.46
N CYS A 760 -40.46 123.00 -9.51
CA CYS A 760 -41.52 122.47 -8.61
C CYS A 760 -42.92 123.15 -8.61
N PRO A 761 -44.06 122.42 -8.34
CA PRO A 761 -44.24 121.61 -7.12
C PRO A 761 -45.21 120.39 -7.20
N VAL A 762 -45.28 119.66 -6.08
CA VAL A 762 -46.20 118.54 -5.79
C VAL A 762 -47.68 118.96 -5.84
N SER A 763 -48.56 118.24 -6.56
CA SER A 763 -49.93 117.97 -6.11
C SER A 763 -50.60 116.81 -6.88
N TYR A 764 -51.56 116.19 -6.21
CA TYR A 764 -52.26 114.94 -6.48
C TYR A 764 -53.19 114.91 -7.70
N ALA A 765 -53.35 113.69 -8.20
CA ALA A 765 -54.53 113.09 -8.86
C ALA A 765 -54.78 113.37 -10.35
N SER A 766 -54.63 112.32 -11.15
CA SER A 766 -55.80 111.66 -11.75
C SER A 766 -55.42 110.28 -12.28
N ASP A 767 -56.22 109.30 -11.88
CA ASP A 767 -56.29 107.97 -12.45
C ASP A 767 -56.47 108.06 -13.97
N THR A 768 -55.55 107.46 -14.70
CA THR A 768 -55.83 106.69 -15.92
C THR A 768 -54.62 105.80 -16.19
N ASP A 769 -54.87 104.50 -16.10
CA ASP A 769 -54.19 103.43 -16.83
C ASP A 769 -52.67 103.36 -16.68
N ASN A 770 -52.23 102.96 -15.48
CA ASN A 770 -50.87 102.46 -15.27
C ASN A 770 -50.86 100.98 -14.88
N GLU A 771 -51.83 100.21 -15.38
CA GLU A 771 -51.86 98.75 -15.23
C GLU A 771 -50.59 98.12 -15.81
N ASP A 772 -50.02 98.66 -16.89
CA ASP A 772 -48.80 98.15 -17.50
C ASP A 772 -47.56 98.27 -16.59
N TRP A 773 -47.42 99.38 -15.84
CA TRP A 773 -46.31 99.51 -14.89
C TRP A 773 -46.50 98.64 -13.65
N ILE A 774 -47.74 98.41 -13.20
CA ILE A 774 -48.03 97.44 -12.14
C ILE A 774 -47.71 96.02 -12.63
N LEU A 775 -48.07 95.68 -13.87
CA LEU A 775 -47.79 94.38 -14.47
C LEU A 775 -46.28 94.14 -14.63
N ILE A 776 -45.53 95.15 -15.08
CA ILE A 776 -44.06 95.10 -15.19
C ILE A 776 -43.41 94.94 -13.81
N ARG A 777 -43.91 95.64 -12.77
CA ARG A 777 -43.38 95.52 -11.40
C ARG A 777 -43.67 94.13 -10.83
N VAL A 778 -44.88 93.63 -11.00
CA VAL A 778 -45.27 92.27 -10.57
C VAL A 778 -44.49 91.20 -11.34
N TRP A 779 -44.18 91.43 -12.61
CA TRP A 779 -43.38 90.53 -13.43
C TRP A 779 -41.90 90.53 -13.01
N LEU A 780 -41.29 91.72 -12.83
CA LEU A 780 -39.93 91.85 -12.28
C LEU A 780 -39.82 91.20 -10.90
N GLU A 781 -40.84 91.32 -10.06
CA GLU A 781 -40.86 90.71 -8.74
C GLU A 781 -41.00 89.18 -8.82
N LYS A 782 -41.77 88.64 -9.78
CA LYS A 782 -41.82 87.20 -10.08
C LYS A 782 -40.48 86.69 -10.62
N VAL A 783 -39.84 87.42 -11.53
CA VAL A 783 -38.52 87.07 -12.08
C VAL A 783 -37.48 87.06 -10.96
N ASN A 784 -37.43 88.10 -10.13
CA ASN A 784 -36.52 88.17 -8.99
C ASN A 784 -36.77 87.06 -7.95
N ARG A 785 -38.04 86.62 -7.79
CA ARG A 785 -38.38 85.48 -6.93
C ARG A 785 -37.92 84.16 -7.54
N PHE A 786 -38.02 84.01 -8.86
CA PHE A 786 -37.49 82.84 -9.58
C PHE A 786 -35.96 82.78 -9.53
N THR A 787 -35.28 83.90 -9.75
CA THR A 787 -33.82 84.01 -9.64
C THR A 787 -33.34 83.63 -8.25
N ARG A 788 -34.02 84.10 -7.19
CA ARG A 788 -33.71 83.70 -5.80
C ARG A 788 -33.93 82.21 -5.54
N LYS A 789 -34.98 81.60 -6.11
CA LYS A 789 -35.21 80.15 -6.00
C LYS A 789 -34.14 79.33 -6.75
N LEU A 790 -33.72 79.79 -7.93
CA LEU A 790 -32.64 79.19 -8.69
C LEU A 790 -31.30 79.28 -7.96
N GLN A 791 -30.97 80.44 -7.39
CA GLN A 791 -29.76 80.62 -6.58
C GLN A 791 -29.78 79.74 -5.33
N ALA A 792 -30.92 79.64 -4.62
CA ALA A 792 -31.06 78.75 -3.47
C ALA A 792 -30.95 77.27 -3.86
N SER A 793 -31.51 76.87 -5.01
CA SER A 793 -31.37 75.51 -5.53
C SER A 793 -29.92 75.22 -5.93
N ASN A 794 -29.21 76.16 -6.54
CA ASN A 794 -27.81 76.00 -6.91
C ASN A 794 -26.92 75.85 -5.68
N ALA A 795 -27.14 76.70 -4.66
CA ALA A 795 -26.44 76.61 -3.38
C ALA A 795 -26.68 75.27 -2.66
N TYR A 796 -27.91 74.74 -2.74
CA TYR A 796 -28.22 73.41 -2.20
C TYR A 796 -27.44 72.29 -2.90
N TRP A 797 -27.36 72.32 -4.23
CA TRP A 797 -26.61 71.31 -5.00
C TRP A 797 -25.10 71.41 -4.82
N GLU A 798 -24.55 72.62 -4.71
CA GLU A 798 -23.12 72.80 -4.39
C GLU A 798 -22.80 72.28 -2.97
N HIS A 799 -23.64 72.57 -1.99
CA HIS A 799 -23.46 72.02 -0.64
C HIS A 799 -23.59 70.50 -0.61
N LYS A 800 -24.54 69.92 -1.37
CA LYS A 800 -24.71 68.47 -1.43
C LYS A 800 -23.49 67.78 -2.07
N LYS A 801 -22.98 68.35 -3.16
CA LYS A 801 -21.78 67.87 -3.83
C LYS A 801 -20.55 67.93 -2.93
N ALA A 802 -20.34 69.05 -2.23
CA ALA A 802 -19.24 69.18 -1.28
C ALA A 802 -19.30 68.15 -0.15
N LYS A 803 -20.51 67.79 0.31
CA LYS A 803 -20.71 66.77 1.34
C LYS A 803 -20.45 65.35 0.84
N GLU A 804 -20.87 65.04 -0.38
CA GLU A 804 -20.57 63.75 -1.04
C GLU A 804 -19.07 63.59 -1.31
N ASP A 805 -18.36 64.70 -1.62
CA ASP A 805 -16.91 64.71 -1.76
C ASP A 805 -16.19 64.52 -0.40
N GLU A 806 -16.72 65.04 0.72
CA GLU A 806 -16.19 64.79 2.08
C GLU A 806 -16.38 63.33 2.53
N ASP A 807 -17.59 62.77 2.34
CA ASP A 807 -17.91 61.39 2.75
C ASP A 807 -17.08 60.33 1.98
N PHE A 808 -16.61 60.65 0.77
CA PHE A 808 -15.74 59.78 -0.05
C PHE A 808 -14.30 59.70 0.49
N TYR A 809 -13.81 60.73 1.19
CA TYR A 809 -12.46 60.75 1.77
C TYR A 809 -12.39 60.09 3.16
N ASP A 810 -13.51 59.93 3.87
CA ASP A 810 -13.54 59.28 5.19
C ASP A 810 -13.74 57.75 5.13
N THR A 811 -13.94 57.18 3.94
CA THR A 811 -14.16 55.73 3.73
C THR A 811 -13.04 55.00 2.95
N SER A 812 -11.95 55.70 2.63
CA SER A 812 -10.68 55.11 2.15
C SER A 812 -9.62 55.19 3.25
#